data_AF-A0A847YBP0-F1
#
_entry.id   AF-A0A847YBP0-F1
#
_cell.length_a   1.000
_cell.length_b   1.000
_cell.length_c   1.000
_cell.angle_alpha   90.00
_cell.angle_beta   90.00
_cell.angle_gamma   90.00
#
_symmetry.space_group_name_H-M   'P 1'
#
loop_
_entity.id
_entity.type
_entity.pdbx_description
1 polymer ?
#
loop_
_entity_poly.entity_id
_entity_poly.type
_entity_poly.pdbx_seq_one_letter_code
_entity_poly.pdbx_strand_id
1 'polypeptide(L)'
;MTQPFDAYHIWLGIPPGEQPPDHYRLLGIPLFEHDPDVIEQAAERQTAFLRQMETGPHRETAQRLLREIAQARATLLNPAARGTYDEVLRHLKAGKAAASSSNAAAAPLRSTPSPLEGSDDSGPGTWIASPPLGAETRRSTGVPSRRSRNLLSYLWNHPAAAAGAAVLILIGAGLYVVWDSRPRPPAERGDAARGERLAGDDLARGDVPAPGAGVIPSRSEPSKPGAGDAAVGPSGSANSGSSGGIPRAGPPPPSAVPAANPGTAPGGVASAAGPQTTAESPAAELLPGMLGRISVAGEDLGVLVRYMPGDAFGQAAIDRLLTRYGLEKADLEVRLEGILRVGGQNLPPFVGVELAVTSPLVDSGGAELSFEGRPLPLRVFGGGGPPKAVLGVKPGDHRIAWTLKGTDLGAENRFTVGPLRGMVGPEITVGYDAELLKACQGLPTLGRYSLNGEPAELSAEELAGSAGPQPPPSETPAVAADARRPVPSSADQAWAKNSLQEKYRKELADADRPETRSLLARTLMKEADQESHPALRYVLRTEARDLAVKAGDPFLAVQIGETIAAEFHRDVWEVHVETLGEIRKGKLVIAREPALTVLQSLVRSAIREDRYEAAKSLAEIGEGIAQDARDLVLREAFKEASEKAQSLATAYQAIQGALAAVRTKGDDPAANEAVGRFYCLVKQDWKAGLPYLAKAGHAVLRSAAENDLAGPTSPPAQLRVADDWWAYAESLEDADKAAVRRRAGYWYLKTEKFQSGEQLARVRQRLAESGRAVDLIAAATSRKALHMGTWQAGRGVLVSAPQPLTKIVFQVLPPEEYDLVLGLQPLPLPAPPQGRKNPPPVAGQGAFMIGLPLGRSSAVAVLDWLQTTENVQYVFLANYDGKGPDPANPTLRRGQVFRASQPNSAVCQVRPDSITVLTNGVPVIEFRGDLGRLSLPREIGVGSARRIFFATVLVPYQVTQAELRDVGE
;
A
#
# COMPACT_ATOMS: atom_id res chain seq x y z
N MET A 1 11.61 -5.64 -38.41
CA MET A 1 12.34 -6.92 -38.66
C MET A 1 12.41 -7.67 -37.34
N THR A 2 12.39 -9.01 -37.34
CA THR A 2 12.58 -9.81 -36.13
C THR A 2 13.99 -9.63 -35.58
N GLN A 3 14.12 -9.49 -34.26
CA GLN A 3 15.43 -9.47 -33.60
C GLN A 3 16.09 -10.86 -33.70
N PRO A 4 17.44 -10.94 -33.82
CA PRO A 4 18.15 -12.21 -33.83
C PRO A 4 18.03 -12.93 -32.47
N PHE A 5 18.01 -14.26 -32.50
CA PHE A 5 17.89 -15.09 -31.30
C PHE A 5 19.16 -15.03 -30.43
N ASP A 6 19.09 -14.32 -29.31
CA ASP A 6 20.16 -14.25 -28.32
C ASP A 6 20.13 -15.47 -27.38
N ALA A 7 20.91 -16.49 -27.74
CA ALA A 7 21.04 -17.70 -26.94
C ALA A 7 21.78 -17.49 -25.60
N TYR A 8 22.64 -16.47 -25.45
CA TYR A 8 23.31 -16.23 -24.17
C TYR A 8 22.30 -15.67 -23.14
N HIS A 9 21.45 -14.73 -23.57
CA HIS A 9 20.41 -14.18 -22.71
C HIS A 9 19.28 -15.20 -22.46
N ILE A 10 18.77 -15.84 -23.52
CA ILE A 10 17.56 -16.69 -23.44
C ILE A 10 17.84 -18.08 -22.82
N TRP A 11 19.01 -18.66 -23.03
CA TRP A 11 19.35 -19.99 -22.46
C TRP A 11 20.26 -19.90 -21.23
N LEU A 12 21.25 -19.01 -21.20
CA LEU A 12 22.26 -18.97 -20.11
C LEU A 12 22.04 -17.83 -19.11
N GLY A 13 21.06 -16.95 -19.32
CA GLY A 13 20.77 -15.83 -18.41
C GLY A 13 21.86 -14.75 -18.38
N ILE A 14 22.54 -14.55 -19.51
CA ILE A 14 23.65 -13.59 -19.67
C ILE A 14 23.17 -12.43 -20.55
N PRO A 15 22.81 -11.27 -19.97
CA PRO A 15 22.24 -10.15 -20.72
C PRO A 15 23.28 -9.51 -21.67
N PRO A 16 22.85 -8.78 -22.73
CA PRO A 16 23.77 -8.21 -23.72
C PRO A 16 24.91 -7.34 -23.18
N GLY A 17 24.69 -6.63 -22.05
CA GLY A 17 25.75 -5.84 -21.38
C GLY A 17 26.87 -6.66 -20.74
N GLU A 18 26.72 -7.98 -20.66
CA GLU A 18 27.70 -8.95 -20.16
C GLU A 18 28.23 -9.89 -21.26
N GLN A 19 27.92 -9.60 -22.54
CA GLN A 19 28.38 -10.37 -23.68
C GLN A 19 29.57 -9.69 -24.39
N PRO A 20 30.57 -10.45 -24.90
CA PRO A 20 30.74 -11.90 -24.72
C PRO A 20 31.13 -12.24 -23.26
N PRO A 21 30.60 -13.35 -22.70
CA PRO A 21 30.87 -13.72 -21.30
C PRO A 21 32.29 -14.23 -21.09
N ASP A 22 32.80 -14.05 -19.87
CA ASP A 22 33.99 -14.77 -19.39
C ASP A 22 33.65 -16.23 -19.01
N HIS A 23 34.67 -17.09 -18.89
CA HIS A 23 34.49 -18.53 -18.67
C HIS A 23 33.71 -18.83 -17.37
N TYR A 24 33.87 -18.02 -16.32
CA TYR A 24 33.14 -18.20 -15.06
C TYR A 24 31.66 -17.84 -15.26
N ARG A 25 31.37 -16.72 -15.94
CA ARG A 25 30.00 -16.32 -16.28
C ARG A 25 29.30 -17.32 -17.21
N LEU A 26 30.03 -17.92 -18.15
CA LEU A 26 29.52 -18.94 -19.08
C LEU A 26 29.13 -20.26 -18.38
N LEU A 27 29.90 -20.69 -17.38
CA LEU A 27 29.53 -21.86 -16.55
C LEU A 27 28.43 -21.54 -15.51
N GLY A 28 28.29 -20.26 -15.14
CA GLY A 28 27.36 -19.80 -14.11
C GLY A 28 27.87 -20.10 -12.70
N ILE A 29 29.11 -19.69 -12.43
CA ILE A 29 29.84 -19.84 -11.16
C ILE A 29 30.52 -18.51 -10.78
N PRO A 30 30.98 -18.34 -9.52
CA PRO A 30 31.72 -17.14 -9.11
C PRO A 30 32.98 -16.88 -9.95
N LEU A 31 33.32 -15.61 -10.08
CA LEU A 31 34.58 -15.18 -10.70
C LEU A 31 35.77 -15.64 -9.87
N PHE A 32 36.77 -16.20 -10.55
CA PHE A 32 37.95 -16.79 -9.91
C PHE A 32 37.60 -17.95 -8.97
N GLU A 33 36.58 -18.76 -9.29
CA GLU A 33 36.37 -20.06 -8.65
C GLU A 33 37.64 -20.92 -8.75
N HIS A 34 37.96 -21.66 -7.69
CA HIS A 34 39.17 -22.44 -7.55
C HIS A 34 38.92 -23.95 -7.45
N ASP A 35 37.74 -24.33 -6.95
CA ASP A 35 37.38 -25.72 -6.68
C ASP A 35 37.08 -26.49 -7.99
N PRO A 36 37.83 -27.57 -8.29
CA PRO A 36 37.62 -28.34 -9.51
C PRO A 36 36.27 -29.05 -9.55
N ASP A 37 35.72 -29.49 -8.41
CA ASP A 37 34.44 -30.20 -8.36
C ASP A 37 33.28 -29.24 -8.65
N VAL A 38 33.38 -27.97 -8.22
CA VAL A 38 32.41 -26.90 -8.54
C VAL A 38 32.47 -26.55 -10.03
N ILE A 39 33.66 -26.40 -10.60
CA ILE A 39 33.86 -26.09 -12.02
C ILE A 39 33.37 -27.25 -12.91
N GLU A 40 33.68 -28.50 -12.54
CA GLU A 40 33.24 -29.72 -13.24
C GLU A 40 31.71 -29.82 -13.24
N GLN A 41 31.08 -29.80 -12.06
CA GLN A 41 29.61 -29.92 -11.92
C GLN A 41 28.85 -28.78 -12.63
N ALA A 42 29.39 -27.56 -12.61
CA ALA A 42 28.79 -26.44 -13.34
C ALA A 42 28.86 -26.65 -14.87
N ALA A 43 30.00 -27.13 -15.38
CA ALA A 43 30.16 -27.45 -16.80
C ALA A 43 29.30 -28.63 -17.24
N GLU A 44 29.16 -29.68 -16.42
CA GLU A 44 28.23 -30.79 -16.67
C GLU A 44 26.78 -30.29 -16.72
N ARG A 45 26.36 -29.45 -15.76
CA ARG A 45 25.02 -28.85 -15.71
C ARG A 45 24.67 -28.08 -17.00
N GLN A 46 25.54 -27.18 -17.45
CA GLN A 46 25.30 -26.41 -18.68
C GLN A 46 25.36 -27.30 -19.93
N THR A 47 26.26 -28.29 -19.96
CA THR A 47 26.35 -29.28 -21.05
C THR A 47 25.07 -30.12 -21.16
N ALA A 48 24.53 -30.61 -20.04
CA ALA A 48 23.32 -31.42 -19.99
C ALA A 48 22.07 -30.63 -20.41
N PHE A 49 22.03 -29.32 -20.12
CA PHE A 49 20.95 -28.43 -20.57
C PHE A 49 21.03 -28.16 -22.09
N LEU A 50 22.18 -27.74 -22.60
CA LEU A 50 22.31 -27.43 -24.03
C LEU A 50 22.17 -28.65 -24.96
N ARG A 51 22.55 -29.85 -24.50
CA ARG A 51 22.28 -31.11 -25.23
C ARG A 51 20.78 -31.39 -25.43
N GLN A 52 19.90 -30.89 -24.57
CA GLN A 52 18.46 -30.96 -24.79
C GLN A 52 18.04 -30.02 -25.94
N MET A 53 18.65 -28.83 -26.00
CA MET A 53 18.40 -27.82 -27.03
C MET A 53 18.92 -28.20 -28.42
N GLU A 54 19.87 -29.14 -28.53
CA GLU A 54 20.32 -29.71 -29.82
C GLU A 54 19.19 -30.38 -30.62
N THR A 55 18.07 -30.74 -29.98
CA THR A 55 16.91 -31.30 -30.69
C THR A 55 16.10 -30.24 -31.46
N GLY A 56 16.21 -28.95 -31.08
CA GLY A 56 15.39 -27.85 -31.59
C GLY A 56 15.95 -27.09 -32.81
N PRO A 57 15.27 -26.01 -33.24
CA PRO A 57 15.63 -25.24 -34.44
C PRO A 57 16.95 -24.46 -34.32
N HIS A 58 17.47 -24.27 -33.11
CA HIS A 58 18.72 -23.54 -32.84
C HIS A 58 19.92 -24.48 -32.58
N ARG A 59 19.89 -25.70 -33.14
CA ARG A 59 20.92 -26.75 -32.96
C ARG A 59 22.35 -26.26 -33.16
N GLU A 60 22.61 -25.50 -34.22
CA GLU A 60 23.97 -24.98 -34.51
C GLU A 60 24.46 -24.02 -33.42
N THR A 61 23.55 -23.23 -32.84
CA THR A 61 23.85 -22.33 -31.71
C THR A 61 24.11 -23.11 -30.43
N ALA A 62 23.32 -24.16 -30.14
CA ALA A 62 23.57 -25.06 -29.02
C ALA A 62 24.94 -25.75 -29.15
N GLN A 63 25.30 -26.22 -30.35
CA GLN A 63 26.60 -26.82 -30.64
C GLN A 63 27.77 -25.82 -30.56
N ARG A 64 27.54 -24.54 -30.84
CA ARG A 64 28.54 -23.49 -30.60
C ARG A 64 28.80 -23.31 -29.10
N LEU A 65 27.74 -23.08 -28.31
CA LEU A 65 27.82 -22.91 -26.86
C LEU A 65 28.39 -24.15 -26.15
N LEU A 66 28.09 -25.36 -26.61
CA LEU A 66 28.67 -26.61 -26.10
C LEU A 66 30.20 -26.67 -26.28
N ARG A 67 30.74 -26.13 -27.39
CA ARG A 67 32.20 -26.01 -27.60
C ARG A 67 32.81 -24.94 -26.69
N GLU A 68 32.13 -23.81 -26.52
CA GLU A 68 32.57 -22.72 -25.63
C GLU A 68 32.61 -23.18 -24.15
N ILE A 69 31.61 -23.95 -23.70
CA ILE A 69 31.58 -24.56 -22.35
C ILE A 69 32.67 -25.63 -22.19
N ALA A 70 32.92 -26.44 -23.21
CA ALA A 70 34.05 -27.39 -23.19
C ALA A 70 35.40 -26.67 -23.09
N GLN A 71 35.57 -25.54 -23.78
CA GLN A 71 36.78 -24.69 -23.70
C GLN A 71 36.91 -24.03 -22.32
N ALA A 72 35.82 -23.47 -21.77
CA ALA A 72 35.79 -22.90 -20.42
C ALA A 72 36.17 -23.95 -19.37
N ARG A 73 35.55 -25.14 -19.41
CA ARG A 73 35.86 -26.28 -18.55
C ARG A 73 37.34 -26.69 -18.63
N ALA A 74 37.86 -26.89 -19.84
CA ALA A 74 39.26 -27.28 -20.06
C ALA A 74 40.26 -26.20 -19.59
N THR A 75 39.89 -24.92 -19.67
CA THR A 75 40.72 -23.80 -19.18
C THR A 75 40.71 -23.74 -17.65
N LEU A 76 39.54 -23.83 -17.01
CA LEU A 76 39.37 -23.59 -15.58
C LEU A 76 39.75 -24.79 -14.70
N LEU A 77 39.70 -26.02 -15.23
CA LEU A 77 40.16 -27.23 -14.54
C LEU A 77 41.68 -27.46 -14.64
N ASN A 78 42.36 -26.80 -15.57
CA ASN A 78 43.82 -26.84 -15.66
C ASN A 78 44.40 -25.67 -14.83
N PRO A 79 45.09 -25.90 -13.69
CA PRO A 79 45.51 -24.82 -12.81
C PRO A 79 46.44 -23.78 -13.47
N ALA A 80 47.28 -24.21 -14.42
CA ALA A 80 48.18 -23.30 -15.14
C ALA A 80 47.41 -22.44 -16.15
N ALA A 81 46.51 -23.04 -16.92
CA ALA A 81 45.68 -22.31 -17.87
C ALA A 81 44.70 -21.34 -17.15
N ARG A 82 44.13 -21.76 -16.02
CA ARG A 82 43.33 -20.89 -15.15
C ARG A 82 44.14 -19.72 -14.61
N GLY A 83 45.37 -19.95 -14.15
CA GLY A 83 46.26 -18.89 -13.65
C GLY A 83 46.46 -17.77 -14.68
N THR A 84 46.88 -18.13 -15.90
CA THR A 84 47.05 -17.16 -17.00
C THR A 84 45.73 -16.50 -17.42
N TYR A 85 44.63 -17.24 -17.45
CA TYR A 85 43.31 -16.69 -17.78
C TYR A 85 42.81 -15.67 -16.74
N ASP A 86 43.02 -15.97 -15.46
CA ASP A 86 42.68 -15.10 -14.35
C ASP A 86 43.50 -13.81 -14.34
N GLU A 87 44.80 -13.88 -14.66
CA GLU A 87 45.66 -12.70 -14.81
C GLU A 87 45.15 -11.77 -15.91
N VAL A 88 44.79 -12.32 -17.08
CA VAL A 88 44.16 -11.54 -18.16
C VAL A 88 42.84 -10.91 -17.70
N LEU A 89 41.97 -11.65 -17.00
CA LEU A 89 40.73 -11.10 -16.45
C LEU A 89 40.97 -10.00 -15.40
N ARG A 90 41.98 -10.15 -14.52
CA ARG A 90 42.38 -9.12 -13.55
C ARG A 90 42.86 -7.87 -14.26
N HIS A 91 43.70 -7.99 -15.28
CA HIS A 91 44.16 -6.83 -16.07
C HIS A 91 43.01 -6.13 -16.82
N LEU A 92 42.10 -6.88 -17.46
CA LEU A 92 40.93 -6.30 -18.14
C LEU A 92 40.00 -5.56 -17.18
N LYS A 93 39.73 -6.13 -15.99
CA LYS A 93 38.87 -5.50 -14.97
C LYS A 93 39.58 -4.33 -14.26
N ALA A 94 40.90 -4.41 -14.05
CA ALA A 94 41.71 -3.29 -13.55
C ALA A 94 41.76 -2.11 -14.52
N GLY A 95 41.88 -2.35 -15.84
CA GLY A 95 41.80 -1.29 -16.85
C GLY A 95 40.45 -0.57 -16.84
N LYS A 96 39.35 -1.32 -16.72
CA LYS A 96 37.99 -0.76 -16.61
C LYS A 96 37.78 0.02 -15.30
N ALA A 97 38.39 -0.41 -14.20
CA ALA A 97 38.36 0.30 -12.92
C ALA A 97 39.24 1.57 -12.91
N ALA A 98 40.43 1.53 -13.52
CA ALA A 98 41.32 2.68 -13.65
C ALA A 98 40.69 3.82 -14.47
N ALA A 99 39.94 3.47 -15.52
CA ALA A 99 39.14 4.44 -16.29
C ALA A 99 38.08 5.15 -15.42
N SER A 100 37.52 4.48 -14.40
CA SER A 100 36.55 5.08 -13.47
C SER A 100 37.17 5.84 -12.29
N SER A 101 38.38 5.47 -11.83
CA SER A 101 39.02 6.11 -10.67
C SER A 101 39.86 7.34 -11.01
N SER A 102 40.17 7.57 -12.29
CA SER A 102 40.92 8.74 -12.79
C SER A 102 40.30 10.10 -12.44
N ASN A 103 39.03 10.15 -12.03
CA ASN A 103 38.26 11.38 -11.85
C ASN A 103 38.00 11.77 -10.37
N ALA A 104 38.69 11.16 -9.40
CA ALA A 104 38.41 11.34 -7.96
C ALA A 104 39.68 11.42 -7.08
N ALA A 105 40.48 12.49 -7.23
CA ALA A 105 41.76 12.63 -6.49
C ALA A 105 42.14 14.07 -6.06
N ALA A 106 41.54 14.57 -4.97
CA ALA A 106 42.06 15.61 -4.06
C ALA A 106 41.11 15.75 -2.85
N ALA A 107 41.51 16.07 -1.60
CA ALA A 107 42.79 16.09 -0.85
C ALA A 107 42.44 16.49 0.63
N PRO A 108 43.36 16.51 1.62
CA PRO A 108 44.49 15.63 1.94
C PRO A 108 44.41 15.06 3.41
N LEU A 109 45.47 14.37 3.84
CA LEU A 109 45.59 13.61 5.11
C LEU A 109 45.86 14.46 6.38
N ARG A 110 45.56 13.88 7.55
CA ARG A 110 46.32 14.08 8.82
C ARG A 110 46.54 12.75 9.55
N SER A 111 47.52 12.71 10.44
CA SER A 111 48.24 11.50 10.88
C SER A 111 47.91 11.02 12.31
N THR A 112 48.13 9.72 12.55
CA THR A 112 48.23 9.10 13.89
C THR A 112 49.61 9.39 14.53
N PRO A 113 49.84 9.07 15.83
CA PRO A 113 50.35 7.71 16.16
C PRO A 113 49.96 7.11 17.55
N SER A 114 49.58 5.83 17.54
CA SER A 114 50.04 4.72 18.43
C SER A 114 49.91 4.75 19.98
N PRO A 115 50.10 3.60 20.68
CA PRO A 115 49.37 3.25 21.92
C PRO A 115 50.26 2.95 23.15
N LEU A 116 49.64 2.44 24.24
CA LEU A 116 50.10 1.58 25.38
C LEU A 116 48.95 1.60 26.44
N GLU A 117 48.83 0.79 27.50
CA GLU A 117 49.00 -0.67 27.76
C GLU A 117 48.46 -0.97 29.21
N GLY A 118 48.06 -2.22 29.53
CA GLY A 118 47.67 -2.68 30.89
C GLY A 118 46.21 -2.39 31.34
N SER A 119 45.62 -3.09 32.31
CA SER A 119 45.99 -4.32 33.05
C SER A 119 44.80 -4.85 33.90
N ASP A 120 44.68 -6.18 34.08
CA ASP A 120 44.27 -6.99 35.27
C ASP A 120 43.18 -6.49 36.28
N ASP A 121 42.40 -7.31 37.01
CA ASP A 121 42.06 -8.76 37.09
C ASP A 121 40.84 -8.88 38.04
N SER A 122 40.07 -10.01 38.05
CA SER A 122 39.41 -10.61 39.25
C SER A 122 38.35 -11.69 38.94
N GLY A 123 38.70 -12.97 39.15
CA GLY A 123 37.90 -13.97 39.91
C GLY A 123 36.53 -14.48 39.40
N PRO A 124 36.40 -15.79 39.04
CA PRO A 124 35.11 -16.43 38.75
C PRO A 124 34.43 -17.07 39.99
N GLY A 125 33.12 -16.85 40.15
CA GLY A 125 32.30 -17.50 41.20
C GLY A 125 31.70 -18.84 40.76
N THR A 126 31.99 -19.93 41.47
CA THR A 126 31.45 -21.27 41.21
C THR A 126 30.05 -21.48 41.80
N TRP A 127 29.15 -22.07 41.01
CA TRP A 127 27.80 -22.45 41.45
C TRP A 127 27.64 -23.97 41.57
N ILE A 128 26.99 -24.41 42.66
CA ILE A 128 26.85 -25.81 43.06
C ILE A 128 25.58 -26.41 42.45
N ALA A 129 25.64 -27.69 42.01
CA ALA A 129 24.53 -28.38 41.38
C ALA A 129 23.93 -29.50 42.26
N SER A 130 22.60 -29.57 42.35
CA SER A 130 21.75 -30.69 42.84
C SER A 130 20.26 -30.32 42.62
N PRO A 131 19.28 -31.24 42.75
CA PRO A 131 18.90 -32.23 41.73
C PRO A 131 17.43 -32.08 41.26
N PRO A 132 16.98 -32.78 40.20
CA PRO A 132 15.61 -32.65 39.70
C PRO A 132 14.58 -33.45 40.54
N LEU A 133 13.51 -32.78 40.97
CA LEU A 133 12.27 -33.42 41.42
C LEU A 133 11.28 -33.52 40.23
N GLY A 134 10.63 -34.67 40.09
CA GLY A 134 9.75 -34.96 38.94
C GLY A 134 8.26 -34.84 39.26
N ALA A 135 7.47 -34.44 38.26
CA ALA A 135 6.02 -34.63 38.22
C ALA A 135 5.51 -34.81 36.78
N GLU A 136 4.95 -35.99 36.52
CA GLU A 136 3.89 -36.31 35.53
C GLU A 136 3.91 -35.67 34.12
N THR A 137 4.45 -36.40 33.13
CA THR A 137 4.20 -36.13 31.71
C THR A 137 2.93 -36.82 31.21
N ARG A 138 1.83 -36.08 31.06
CA ARG A 138 0.56 -36.63 30.52
C ARG A 138 0.65 -36.85 29.01
N ARG A 139 1.09 -38.04 28.59
CA ARG A 139 1.19 -38.43 27.16
C ARG A 139 -0.18 -38.47 26.49
N SER A 140 -0.44 -37.59 25.52
CA SER A 140 -1.52 -37.75 24.54
C SER A 140 -1.00 -38.47 23.29
N THR A 141 -1.54 -39.64 22.99
CA THR A 141 -1.11 -40.47 21.85
C THR A 141 -1.90 -40.20 20.58
N GLY A 142 -1.19 -39.89 19.50
CA GLY A 142 -1.56 -40.32 18.15
C GLY A 142 -2.64 -39.53 17.39
N VAL A 143 -2.20 -38.59 16.55
CA VAL A 143 -2.84 -38.32 15.25
C VAL A 143 -1.73 -38.42 14.19
N PRO A 144 -1.85 -39.28 13.15
CA PRO A 144 -0.77 -39.52 12.20
C PRO A 144 -0.65 -38.39 11.17
N SER A 145 0.48 -37.68 11.17
CA SER A 145 0.77 -36.65 10.17
C SER A 145 1.07 -37.27 8.80
N ARG A 146 0.26 -36.92 7.79
CA ARG A 146 0.56 -37.24 6.38
C ARG A 146 1.88 -36.57 5.96
N ARG A 147 2.95 -37.36 5.81
CA ARG A 147 4.14 -36.95 5.05
C ARG A 147 3.97 -37.36 3.58
N SER A 148 3.77 -36.37 2.70
CA SER A 148 3.87 -36.56 1.25
C SER A 148 5.32 -36.84 0.87
N ARG A 149 5.70 -38.12 0.84
CA ARG A 149 6.94 -38.60 0.21
C ARG A 149 6.62 -38.94 -1.24
N ASN A 150 7.44 -38.46 -2.18
CA ASN A 150 7.25 -38.70 -3.61
C ASN A 150 7.44 -40.19 -3.92
N LEU A 151 6.39 -40.85 -4.39
CA LEU A 151 6.37 -42.31 -4.63
C LEU A 151 7.45 -42.74 -5.65
N LEU A 152 7.74 -41.86 -6.61
CA LEU A 152 8.74 -42.04 -7.67
C LEU A 152 10.16 -42.34 -7.13
N SER A 153 10.58 -41.72 -6.03
CA SER A 153 11.95 -41.92 -5.50
C SER A 153 12.13 -43.22 -4.71
N TYR A 154 11.05 -43.96 -4.43
CA TYR A 154 11.12 -45.26 -3.75
C TYR A 154 11.21 -46.43 -4.74
N LEU A 155 10.63 -46.28 -5.93
CA LEU A 155 10.64 -47.30 -6.98
C LEU A 155 11.99 -47.42 -7.71
N TRP A 156 12.78 -46.34 -7.75
CA TRP A 156 14.08 -46.33 -8.42
C TRP A 156 15.14 -47.23 -7.76
N ASN A 157 15.05 -47.47 -6.45
CA ASN A 157 16.06 -48.19 -5.67
C ASN A 157 15.68 -49.64 -5.31
N HIS A 158 14.57 -50.16 -5.82
CA HIS A 158 14.06 -51.51 -5.50
C HIS A 158 13.55 -52.25 -6.76
N PRO A 159 14.43 -52.91 -7.55
CA PRO A 159 14.03 -53.55 -8.81
C PRO A 159 12.97 -54.66 -8.65
N ALA A 160 12.92 -55.33 -7.50
CA ALA A 160 11.87 -56.31 -7.19
C ALA A 160 10.45 -55.70 -7.14
N ALA A 161 10.31 -54.41 -6.79
CA ALA A 161 9.01 -53.73 -6.76
C ALA A 161 8.49 -53.40 -8.16
N ALA A 162 9.38 -53.11 -9.12
CA ALA A 162 9.01 -52.84 -10.50
C ALA A 162 8.39 -54.06 -11.19
N ALA A 163 8.91 -55.26 -10.93
CA ALA A 163 8.33 -56.51 -11.43
C ALA A 163 6.89 -56.74 -10.95
N GLY A 164 6.61 -56.49 -9.66
CA GLY A 164 5.27 -56.60 -9.09
C GLY A 164 4.27 -55.60 -9.70
N ALA A 165 4.72 -54.35 -9.96
CA ALA A 165 3.89 -53.34 -10.61
C ALA A 165 3.51 -53.73 -12.05
N ALA A 166 4.45 -54.29 -12.83
CA ALA A 166 4.18 -54.75 -14.19
C ALA A 166 3.11 -55.85 -14.24
N VAL A 167 3.16 -56.82 -13.32
CA VAL A 167 2.15 -57.90 -13.23
C VAL A 167 0.75 -57.33 -12.90
N LEU A 168 0.66 -56.38 -11.98
CA LEU A 168 -0.63 -55.73 -11.63
C LEU A 168 -1.21 -54.92 -12.80
N ILE A 169 -0.37 -54.26 -13.60
CA ILE A 169 -0.79 -53.53 -14.81
C ILE A 169 -1.34 -54.51 -15.86
N LEU A 170 -0.69 -55.66 -16.06
CA LEU A 170 -1.16 -56.70 -16.99
C LEU A 170 -2.50 -57.32 -16.55
N ILE A 171 -2.69 -57.56 -15.26
CA ILE A 171 -3.97 -58.02 -14.69
C ILE A 171 -5.07 -56.96 -14.90
N GLY A 172 -4.76 -55.68 -14.65
CA GLY A 172 -5.68 -54.57 -14.90
C GLY A 172 -6.10 -54.44 -16.37
N ALA A 173 -5.14 -54.59 -17.30
CA ALA A 173 -5.41 -54.58 -18.74
C ALA A 173 -6.31 -55.76 -19.17
N GLY A 174 -6.05 -56.97 -18.65
CA GLY A 174 -6.90 -58.14 -18.91
C GLY A 174 -8.33 -57.95 -18.41
N LEU A 175 -8.51 -57.40 -17.20
CA LEU A 175 -9.83 -57.08 -16.64
C LEU A 175 -10.57 -56.01 -17.44
N TYR A 176 -9.85 -55.01 -17.99
CA TYR A 176 -10.44 -53.98 -18.83
C TYR A 176 -11.00 -54.56 -20.15
N VAL A 177 -10.25 -55.44 -20.82
CA VAL A 177 -10.70 -56.11 -22.07
C VAL A 177 -11.95 -56.98 -21.82
N VAL A 178 -12.04 -57.63 -20.65
CA VAL A 178 -13.22 -58.43 -20.22
C VAL A 178 -14.42 -57.57 -19.81
N TRP A 179 -14.22 -56.27 -19.54
CA TRP A 179 -15.30 -55.31 -19.28
C TRP A 179 -15.85 -54.68 -20.56
N ASP A 180 -14.96 -54.26 -21.47
CA ASP A 180 -15.31 -53.60 -22.74
C ASP A 180 -16.01 -54.55 -23.73
N SER A 181 -15.67 -55.84 -23.71
CA SER A 181 -16.27 -56.88 -24.57
C SER A 181 -17.69 -57.32 -24.18
N ARG A 182 -18.38 -56.59 -23.28
CA ARG A 182 -19.79 -56.87 -22.91
C ARG A 182 -20.77 -56.11 -23.80
N PRO A 183 -21.72 -56.78 -24.47
CA PRO A 183 -22.69 -56.09 -25.33
C PRO A 183 -23.63 -55.18 -24.52
N ARG A 184 -23.92 -53.99 -25.05
CA ARG A 184 -24.86 -53.03 -24.46
C ARG A 184 -26.28 -53.29 -24.99
N PRO A 185 -27.34 -53.10 -24.18
CA PRO A 185 -28.71 -53.22 -24.65
C PRO A 185 -29.08 -52.09 -25.65
N PRO A 186 -30.05 -52.33 -26.56
CA PRO A 186 -30.50 -51.34 -27.53
C PRO A 186 -31.32 -50.22 -26.87
N ALA A 187 -31.48 -49.10 -27.59
CA ALA A 187 -32.30 -47.96 -27.19
C ALA A 187 -33.55 -47.83 -28.07
N GLU A 188 -34.67 -47.45 -27.47
CA GLU A 188 -35.94 -47.19 -28.17
C GLU A 188 -36.31 -45.69 -28.14
N ARG A 189 -37.22 -45.30 -29.04
CA ARG A 189 -37.78 -43.94 -29.18
C ARG A 189 -39.29 -44.06 -29.42
N GLY A 190 -40.03 -43.02 -29.04
CA GLY A 190 -41.49 -42.93 -29.24
C GLY A 190 -42.26 -43.40 -28.00
N ASP A 191 -43.49 -42.93 -27.74
CA ASP A 191 -44.25 -41.88 -28.44
C ASP A 191 -45.22 -41.16 -27.48
N ALA A 192 -45.87 -40.09 -27.97
CA ALA A 192 -46.75 -39.24 -27.17
C ALA A 192 -48.25 -39.49 -27.39
N ALA A 193 -48.95 -39.91 -26.33
CA ALA A 193 -50.41 -39.80 -26.14
C ALA A 193 -50.69 -39.64 -24.63
N ARG A 194 -51.51 -38.72 -24.09
CA ARG A 194 -52.86 -38.23 -24.44
C ARG A 194 -53.99 -39.16 -23.95
N GLY A 195 -54.52 -38.88 -22.76
CA GLY A 195 -55.93 -39.16 -22.45
C GLY A 195 -56.30 -39.71 -21.06
N GLU A 196 -57.12 -38.92 -20.36
CA GLU A 196 -58.35 -39.34 -19.65
C GLU A 196 -58.36 -40.09 -18.30
N ARG A 197 -59.21 -39.53 -17.40
CA ARG A 197 -60.04 -40.14 -16.33
C ARG A 197 -59.30 -40.69 -15.09
N LEU A 198 -59.67 -40.41 -13.83
CA LEU A 198 -60.89 -39.98 -13.08
C LEU A 198 -61.40 -41.12 -12.18
N ALA A 199 -61.42 -40.86 -10.87
CA ALA A 199 -62.06 -41.64 -9.79
C ALA A 199 -61.58 -43.10 -9.59
N GLY A 200 -61.64 -43.66 -8.38
CA GLY A 200 -61.99 -43.08 -7.08
C GLY A 200 -62.16 -44.18 -6.02
N ASP A 201 -62.11 -43.76 -4.75
CA ASP A 201 -62.70 -44.43 -3.57
C ASP A 201 -62.12 -45.84 -3.19
N ASP A 202 -62.22 -46.36 -1.95
CA ASP A 202 -62.84 -45.83 -0.74
C ASP A 202 -62.26 -46.42 0.58
N LEU A 203 -62.42 -45.69 1.71
CA LEU A 203 -62.54 -46.18 3.12
C LEU A 203 -61.38 -46.98 3.79
N ALA A 204 -61.17 -46.99 5.14
CA ALA A 204 -61.91 -46.40 6.28
C ALA A 204 -61.05 -46.04 7.52
N ARG A 205 -61.45 -44.96 8.22
CA ARG A 205 -61.53 -44.69 9.69
C ARG A 205 -60.34 -44.92 10.66
N GLY A 206 -60.06 -43.91 11.52
CA GLY A 206 -59.16 -44.03 12.69
C GLY A 206 -58.80 -42.71 13.45
N ASP A 207 -59.77 -42.05 14.09
CA ASP A 207 -59.70 -41.16 15.28
C ASP A 207 -58.46 -40.26 15.60
N VAL A 208 -58.49 -38.98 15.14
CA VAL A 208 -58.79 -37.74 15.92
C VAL A 208 -58.26 -37.59 17.38
N PRO A 209 -57.77 -36.42 17.89
CA PRO A 209 -57.38 -35.12 17.28
C PRO A 209 -55.99 -34.55 17.72
N ALA A 210 -55.65 -33.34 17.25
CA ALA A 210 -54.59 -32.46 17.76
C ALA A 210 -55.15 -31.11 18.31
N PRO A 211 -54.40 -30.31 19.08
CA PRO A 211 -54.87 -29.02 19.61
C PRO A 211 -54.46 -27.78 18.76
N GLY A 212 -55.48 -27.03 18.30
CA GLY A 212 -55.63 -25.57 18.42
C GLY A 212 -54.56 -24.59 17.93
N ALA A 213 -54.98 -23.60 17.13
CA ALA A 213 -54.18 -22.42 16.74
C ALA A 213 -55.01 -21.12 16.73
N GLY A 214 -54.33 -19.96 16.72
CA GLY A 214 -54.88 -18.61 16.49
C GLY A 214 -53.70 -17.64 16.28
N VAL A 215 -53.50 -16.86 15.20
CA VAL A 215 -54.34 -16.15 14.19
C VAL A 215 -54.55 -14.65 14.53
N ILE A 216 -54.39 -13.82 13.49
CA ILE A 216 -54.20 -12.36 13.51
C ILE A 216 -55.53 -11.62 13.30
N PRO A 217 -55.70 -10.41 13.88
CA PRO A 217 -56.09 -9.23 13.09
C PRO A 217 -55.17 -8.02 13.40
N SER A 218 -55.18 -6.87 12.72
CA SER A 218 -56.25 -6.22 11.94
C SER A 218 -55.71 -5.23 10.88
N ARG A 219 -56.60 -4.59 10.10
CA ARG A 219 -56.33 -3.48 9.16
C ARG A 219 -57.47 -2.44 9.24
N SER A 220 -57.22 -1.25 8.67
CA SER A 220 -58.12 -0.13 8.33
C SER A 220 -58.49 0.95 9.38
N GLU A 221 -58.67 2.16 8.85
CA GLU A 221 -59.12 3.44 9.43
C GLU A 221 -60.68 3.44 9.64
N PRO A 222 -61.43 4.53 10.01
CA PRO A 222 -61.07 5.97 10.07
C PRO A 222 -61.75 6.87 11.17
N SER A 223 -61.52 8.19 11.07
CA SER A 223 -62.41 9.32 11.44
C SER A 223 -62.55 9.85 12.89
N LYS A 224 -62.72 11.20 12.97
CA LYS A 224 -63.23 12.04 14.08
C LYS A 224 -64.78 11.86 14.26
N PRO A 225 -65.52 12.43 15.27
CA PRO A 225 -65.25 13.62 16.12
C PRO A 225 -65.77 13.59 17.60
N GLY A 226 -65.72 14.72 18.34
CA GLY A 226 -66.52 14.95 19.58
C GLY A 226 -66.06 16.13 20.49
N ALA A 227 -67.01 16.82 21.14
CA ALA A 227 -66.80 17.84 22.22
C ALA A 227 -66.50 17.16 23.59
N GLY A 228 -66.11 17.80 24.71
CA GLY A 228 -65.98 19.20 25.16
C GLY A 228 -65.30 19.21 26.57
N ASP A 229 -65.41 20.17 27.50
CA ASP A 229 -65.96 21.54 27.52
C ASP A 229 -65.53 22.29 28.83
N ALA A 230 -65.51 23.64 28.83
CA ALA A 230 -65.36 24.59 29.97
C ALA A 230 -64.08 24.55 30.85
N ALA A 231 -63.61 25.61 31.53
CA ALA A 231 -63.70 27.10 31.43
C ALA A 231 -62.54 27.68 32.31
N VAL A 232 -62.03 28.92 32.23
CA VAL A 232 -62.59 30.27 32.52
C VAL A 232 -61.53 31.34 32.09
N GLY A 233 -61.93 32.56 31.69
CA GLY A 233 -61.03 33.71 31.36
C GLY A 233 -60.98 34.80 32.45
N PRO A 234 -60.83 36.12 32.14
CA PRO A 234 -60.50 36.84 30.87
C PRO A 234 -59.01 37.30 30.88
N SER A 235 -58.44 38.35 30.24
CA SER A 235 -58.83 39.48 29.34
C SER A 235 -57.54 39.98 28.63
N GLY A 236 -57.46 40.93 27.66
CA GLY A 236 -58.45 41.73 26.92
C GLY A 236 -57.78 42.93 26.18
N SER A 237 -58.42 43.51 25.16
CA SER A 237 -57.93 44.58 24.24
C SER A 237 -56.80 44.13 23.27
N ALA A 238 -56.83 44.31 21.93
CA ALA A 238 -57.25 45.40 21.02
C ALA A 238 -56.26 46.60 21.01
N ASN A 239 -55.95 47.28 19.88
CA ASN A 239 -56.70 47.44 18.61
C ASN A 239 -55.84 47.93 17.41
N SER A 240 -56.30 47.75 16.15
CA SER A 240 -55.98 48.51 14.89
C SER A 240 -54.50 48.69 14.42
N GLY A 241 -54.12 48.84 13.15
CA GLY A 241 -54.71 48.91 11.79
C GLY A 241 -53.59 49.42 10.83
N SER A 242 -53.63 49.61 9.50
CA SER A 242 -54.48 49.29 8.34
C SER A 242 -53.79 49.96 7.10
N SER A 243 -54.14 49.57 5.86
CA SER A 243 -53.71 50.07 4.51
C SER A 243 -53.40 51.59 4.32
N GLY A 244 -52.73 52.11 3.28
CA GLY A 244 -52.31 51.58 1.95
C GLY A 244 -52.99 52.31 0.76
N GLY A 245 -52.25 52.99 -0.14
CA GLY A 245 -52.83 53.79 -1.27
C GLY A 245 -51.82 54.57 -2.16
N ILE A 246 -52.29 55.12 -3.30
CA ILE A 246 -51.51 55.73 -4.44
C ILE A 246 -52.47 56.49 -5.42
N PRO A 247 -52.08 57.22 -6.51
CA PRO A 247 -50.79 57.77 -7.02
C PRO A 247 -50.86 59.24 -7.63
N ARG A 248 -49.85 59.62 -8.46
CA ARG A 248 -49.91 60.42 -9.74
C ARG A 248 -49.52 61.95 -9.80
N ALA A 249 -48.62 62.27 -10.75
CA ALA A 249 -48.44 63.52 -11.57
C ALA A 249 -47.68 64.79 -11.03
N GLY A 250 -47.09 65.58 -11.97
CA GLY A 250 -46.26 66.82 -11.78
C GLY A 250 -46.97 68.15 -12.16
N PRO A 251 -46.32 69.28 -12.62
CA PRO A 251 -45.25 69.35 -13.65
C PRO A 251 -44.16 70.51 -13.46
N PRO A 252 -43.72 71.42 -14.40
CA PRO A 252 -42.29 71.89 -14.57
C PRO A 252 -42.12 73.46 -14.57
N PRO A 253 -41.18 74.18 -15.28
CA PRO A 253 -39.91 73.93 -16.06
C PRO A 253 -38.72 74.84 -15.52
N PRO A 254 -37.79 75.57 -16.24
CA PRO A 254 -37.27 75.61 -17.64
C PRO A 254 -35.72 75.84 -17.90
N SER A 255 -35.32 75.66 -19.18
CA SER A 255 -34.28 76.35 -20.04
C SER A 255 -32.89 76.87 -19.59
N ALA A 256 -31.81 76.43 -20.29
CA ALA A 256 -30.79 77.28 -20.99
C ALA A 256 -29.78 76.45 -21.86
N VAL A 257 -29.37 76.97 -23.04
CA VAL A 257 -28.48 76.40 -24.12
C VAL A 257 -27.98 77.60 -24.98
N PRO A 258 -26.82 77.69 -25.72
CA PRO A 258 -25.82 76.71 -26.24
C PRO A 258 -24.40 76.89 -25.61
N ALA A 259 -23.18 76.77 -26.19
CA ALA A 259 -22.58 76.61 -27.55
C ALA A 259 -21.07 76.16 -27.41
N ALA A 260 -20.18 75.89 -28.40
CA ALA A 260 -20.16 75.76 -29.88
C ALA A 260 -18.88 74.97 -30.35
N ASN A 261 -18.52 75.00 -31.66
CA ASN A 261 -17.27 74.52 -32.32
C ASN A 261 -16.89 75.56 -33.43
N PRO A 262 -15.67 75.63 -34.08
CA PRO A 262 -14.82 74.51 -34.55
C PRO A 262 -13.27 74.73 -34.57
N GLY A 263 -12.48 73.79 -35.11
CA GLY A 263 -11.26 74.13 -35.88
C GLY A 263 -10.04 73.20 -35.85
N THR A 264 -9.70 72.64 -37.02
CA THR A 264 -8.32 72.45 -37.56
C THR A 264 -7.30 71.53 -36.85
N ALA A 265 -6.84 70.48 -37.55
CA ALA A 265 -5.58 69.78 -37.29
C ALA A 265 -4.41 70.46 -38.06
N PRO A 266 -3.16 70.41 -37.56
CA PRO A 266 -2.22 69.46 -38.16
C PRO A 266 -1.10 68.95 -37.20
N GLY A 267 -0.33 67.97 -37.68
CA GLY A 267 1.06 67.74 -37.26
C GLY A 267 1.29 66.98 -35.96
N GLY A 268 1.94 65.82 -36.04
CA GLY A 268 2.44 65.08 -34.87
C GLY A 268 3.95 65.14 -34.76
N VAL A 269 4.46 65.15 -33.52
CA VAL A 269 5.83 64.72 -33.16
C VAL A 269 5.75 63.97 -31.82
N ALA A 270 6.79 63.22 -31.46
CA ALA A 270 6.74 62.25 -30.36
C ALA A 270 7.20 62.80 -28.99
N SER A 271 6.81 62.06 -27.94
CA SER A 271 7.43 61.98 -26.60
C SER A 271 7.28 63.16 -25.63
N ALA A 272 6.59 62.94 -24.50
CA ALA A 272 7.19 63.01 -23.16
C ALA A 272 6.25 62.53 -22.01
N ALA A 273 6.89 61.89 -21.02
CA ALA A 273 6.40 61.35 -19.74
C ALA A 273 5.22 62.01 -18.97
N GLY A 274 4.10 61.28 -18.88
CA GLY A 274 3.33 60.99 -17.64
C GLY A 274 2.59 62.12 -16.89
N PRO A 275 1.99 61.82 -15.71
CA PRO A 275 1.70 60.49 -15.15
C PRO A 275 0.20 60.12 -15.26
N GLN A 276 -0.12 58.82 -15.31
CA GLN A 276 -1.46 58.33 -14.99
C GLN A 276 -1.39 57.25 -13.91
N THR A 277 -2.03 57.53 -12.78
CA THR A 277 -2.08 56.65 -11.60
C THR A 277 -3.13 55.56 -11.82
N THR A 278 -2.76 54.48 -12.48
CA THR A 278 -3.56 53.25 -12.45
C THR A 278 -3.45 52.63 -11.07
N ALA A 279 -4.57 52.53 -10.34
CA ALA A 279 -4.60 51.92 -9.02
C ALA A 279 -4.15 50.46 -9.09
N GLU A 280 -3.24 50.07 -8.19
CA GLU A 280 -2.81 48.67 -8.07
C GLU A 280 -3.98 47.83 -7.54
N SER A 281 -4.48 46.93 -8.38
CA SER A 281 -5.27 45.79 -7.90
C SER A 281 -4.34 44.93 -7.03
N PRO A 282 -4.77 44.47 -5.84
CA PRO A 282 -3.91 43.65 -4.98
C PRO A 282 -3.44 42.41 -5.76
N ALA A 283 -2.11 42.22 -5.82
CA ALA A 283 -1.51 41.13 -6.57
C ALA A 283 -1.99 39.78 -6.03
N ALA A 284 -2.44 38.89 -6.91
CA ALA A 284 -2.97 37.60 -6.52
C ALA A 284 -1.96 36.79 -5.69
N GLU A 285 -2.42 36.12 -4.65
CA GLU A 285 -1.57 35.28 -3.81
C GLU A 285 -1.03 34.10 -4.63
N LEU A 286 0.30 33.88 -4.58
CA LEU A 286 0.95 32.78 -5.29
C LEU A 286 1.09 31.58 -4.37
N LEU A 287 0.57 30.45 -4.82
CA LEU A 287 0.74 29.17 -4.15
C LEU A 287 2.17 28.65 -4.39
N PRO A 288 2.83 28.03 -3.40
CA PRO A 288 4.28 27.82 -3.43
C PRO A 288 4.70 26.71 -4.41
N GLY A 289 5.78 26.96 -5.16
CA GLY A 289 6.42 26.02 -6.08
C GLY A 289 6.05 26.21 -7.56
N MET A 290 6.29 25.19 -8.37
CA MET A 290 5.94 25.13 -9.80
C MET A 290 4.97 23.96 -10.03
N LEU A 291 4.06 24.09 -10.99
CA LEU A 291 3.16 23.01 -11.41
C LEU A 291 3.59 22.44 -12.76
N GLY A 292 3.43 21.14 -12.93
CA GLY A 292 3.77 20.50 -14.19
C GLY A 292 3.01 19.22 -14.43
N ARG A 293 3.36 18.58 -15.54
CA ARG A 293 2.81 17.28 -15.95
C ARG A 293 3.92 16.39 -16.50
N ILE A 294 3.76 15.09 -16.34
CA ILE A 294 4.66 14.07 -16.86
C ILE A 294 4.02 13.45 -18.11
N SER A 295 4.81 13.28 -19.17
CA SER A 295 4.44 12.58 -20.39
C SER A 295 5.44 11.45 -20.70
N VAL A 296 4.98 10.40 -21.37
CA VAL A 296 5.78 9.27 -21.87
C VAL A 296 5.48 9.04 -23.34
N ALA A 297 6.51 8.94 -24.17
CA ALA A 297 6.42 8.82 -25.63
C ALA A 297 5.54 9.91 -26.30
N GLY A 298 5.40 11.07 -25.64
CA GLY A 298 4.54 12.19 -26.05
C GLY A 298 3.08 12.11 -25.55
N GLU A 299 2.65 11.03 -24.90
CA GLU A 299 1.34 10.94 -24.24
C GLU A 299 1.42 11.47 -22.80
N ASP A 300 0.54 12.39 -22.40
CA ASP A 300 0.42 12.88 -21.02
C ASP A 300 -0.08 11.76 -20.10
N LEU A 301 0.62 11.51 -18.99
CA LEU A 301 0.34 10.39 -18.08
C LEU A 301 -0.91 10.57 -17.21
N GLY A 302 -1.57 11.72 -17.27
CA GLY A 302 -2.55 12.11 -16.26
C GLY A 302 -1.91 12.52 -14.92
N VAL A 303 -0.58 12.65 -14.85
CA VAL A 303 0.14 12.86 -13.59
C VAL A 303 0.50 14.34 -13.45
N LEU A 304 -0.27 15.06 -12.61
CA LEU A 304 0.00 16.44 -12.23
C LEU A 304 1.01 16.46 -11.09
N VAL A 305 2.07 17.26 -11.23
CA VAL A 305 3.16 17.38 -10.26
C VAL A 305 3.31 18.80 -9.74
N ARG A 306 3.66 18.94 -8.47
CA ARG A 306 4.17 20.18 -7.85
C ARG A 306 5.65 19.99 -7.51
N TYR A 307 6.48 20.96 -7.86
CA TYR A 307 7.90 20.97 -7.55
C TYR A 307 8.30 22.29 -6.89
N MET A 308 8.84 22.24 -5.66
CA MET A 308 9.47 23.41 -5.02
C MET A 308 10.89 23.61 -5.57
N PRO A 309 11.25 24.77 -6.14
CA PRO A 309 12.64 25.08 -6.49
C PRO A 309 13.56 25.08 -5.26
N GLY A 310 14.77 24.53 -5.42
CA GLY A 310 15.75 24.33 -4.34
C GLY A 310 16.07 22.85 -4.10
N ASP A 311 15.05 21.99 -4.09
CA ASP A 311 15.20 20.56 -3.85
C ASP A 311 15.55 19.78 -5.12
N ALA A 312 15.99 18.54 -4.93
CA ALA A 312 16.35 17.63 -6.00
C ALA A 312 15.34 16.49 -6.21
N PHE A 313 15.22 16.02 -7.45
CA PHE A 313 14.52 14.78 -7.80
C PHE A 313 15.28 13.99 -8.86
N GLY A 314 15.14 12.67 -8.86
CA GLY A 314 15.85 11.77 -9.77
C GLY A 314 14.91 10.81 -10.51
N GLN A 315 15.44 10.12 -11.52
CA GLN A 315 14.71 9.14 -12.33
C GLN A 315 13.93 8.13 -11.48
N ALA A 316 14.47 7.70 -10.34
CA ALA A 316 13.82 6.74 -9.45
C ALA A 316 12.45 7.23 -8.92
N ALA A 317 12.25 8.55 -8.76
CA ALA A 317 10.96 9.13 -8.38
C ALA A 317 9.96 9.00 -9.53
N ILE A 318 10.39 9.26 -10.77
CA ILE A 318 9.58 9.10 -11.98
C ILE A 318 9.26 7.63 -12.23
N ASP A 319 10.24 6.73 -12.08
CA ASP A 319 10.06 5.27 -12.20
C ASP A 319 8.97 4.73 -11.26
N ARG A 320 8.87 5.27 -10.03
CA ARG A 320 7.83 4.88 -9.07
C ARG A 320 6.43 5.32 -9.52
N LEU A 321 6.31 6.49 -10.15
CA LEU A 321 5.07 6.95 -10.77
C LEU A 321 4.71 6.08 -11.99
N LEU A 322 5.66 5.79 -12.88
CA LEU A 322 5.44 4.87 -14.01
C LEU A 322 4.96 3.49 -13.54
N THR A 323 5.64 2.91 -12.55
CA THR A 323 5.32 1.59 -11.98
C THR A 323 3.91 1.59 -11.38
N ARG A 324 3.53 2.65 -10.66
CA ARG A 324 2.20 2.81 -10.06
C ARG A 324 1.08 2.84 -11.11
N TYR A 325 1.32 3.44 -12.28
CA TYR A 325 0.35 3.47 -13.38
C TYR A 325 0.51 2.30 -14.37
N GLY A 326 1.43 1.36 -14.12
CA GLY A 326 1.63 0.15 -14.92
C GLY A 326 2.30 0.41 -16.28
N LEU A 327 3.19 1.39 -16.35
CA LEU A 327 3.85 1.84 -17.58
C LEU A 327 5.35 1.49 -17.58
N GLU A 328 5.86 1.10 -18.75
CA GLU A 328 7.27 0.81 -18.97
C GLU A 328 8.09 2.09 -19.25
N LYS A 329 9.43 2.01 -19.15
CA LYS A 329 10.31 3.14 -19.46
C LYS A 329 10.36 3.38 -20.99
N ALA A 330 10.03 4.59 -21.39
CA ALA A 330 10.26 5.12 -22.75
C ALA A 330 10.68 6.61 -22.64
N ASP A 331 10.63 7.36 -23.74
CA ASP A 331 11.01 8.79 -23.75
C ASP A 331 10.12 9.61 -22.81
N LEU A 332 10.68 10.11 -21.70
CA LEU A 332 9.98 10.95 -20.74
C LEU A 332 10.08 12.43 -21.11
N GLU A 333 9.00 13.17 -20.88
CA GLU A 333 9.01 14.63 -20.77
C GLU A 333 8.41 15.02 -19.41
N VAL A 334 9.17 15.79 -18.61
CA VAL A 334 8.68 16.42 -17.37
C VAL A 334 8.75 17.92 -17.58
N ARG A 335 7.59 18.57 -17.72
CA ARG A 335 7.47 20.01 -17.95
C ARG A 335 6.86 20.69 -16.73
N LEU A 336 7.62 21.58 -16.11
CA LEU A 336 7.25 22.36 -14.92
C LEU A 336 7.11 23.84 -15.32
N GLU A 337 6.02 24.49 -14.94
CA GLU A 337 5.73 25.90 -15.17
C GLU A 337 5.45 26.62 -13.84
N GLY A 338 5.71 27.92 -13.81
CA GLY A 338 5.47 28.75 -12.63
C GLY A 338 5.58 30.23 -12.92
N ILE A 339 5.35 31.03 -11.87
CA ILE A 339 5.41 32.47 -11.86
C ILE A 339 6.54 32.90 -10.94
N LEU A 340 7.48 33.64 -11.51
CA LEU A 340 8.54 34.34 -10.81
C LEU A 340 8.04 35.75 -10.43
N ARG A 341 7.78 35.96 -9.14
CA ARG A 341 7.45 37.28 -8.59
C ARG A 341 8.72 37.96 -8.10
N VAL A 342 8.98 39.17 -8.61
CA VAL A 342 10.08 40.04 -8.18
C VAL A 342 9.48 41.25 -7.45
N GLY A 343 9.43 41.17 -6.12
CA GLY A 343 8.89 42.18 -5.21
C GLY A 343 9.99 42.91 -4.43
N GLY A 344 9.60 44.01 -3.76
CA GLY A 344 10.51 44.82 -2.93
C GLY A 344 10.28 46.32 -3.10
N GLN A 345 10.63 47.10 -2.07
CA GLN A 345 10.50 48.56 -2.10
C GLN A 345 11.73 49.21 -2.75
N ASN A 346 11.51 50.30 -3.50
CA ASN A 346 12.58 51.09 -4.17
C ASN A 346 13.50 50.27 -5.11
N LEU A 347 12.94 49.27 -5.80
CA LEU A 347 13.71 48.48 -6.77
C LEU A 347 14.14 49.30 -8.01
N PRO A 348 15.32 49.00 -8.60
CA PRO A 348 15.70 49.52 -9.91
C PRO A 348 14.74 49.00 -11.01
N PRO A 349 14.67 49.69 -12.18
CA PRO A 349 13.75 49.31 -13.27
C PRO A 349 14.04 47.93 -13.88
N PHE A 350 15.23 47.38 -13.63
CA PHE A 350 15.57 45.98 -13.88
C PHE A 350 16.41 45.44 -12.71
N VAL A 351 16.05 44.25 -12.23
CA VAL A 351 16.66 43.52 -11.12
C VAL A 351 17.43 42.33 -11.70
N GLY A 352 18.65 42.08 -11.18
CA GLY A 352 19.44 40.91 -11.56
C GLY A 352 18.92 39.64 -10.91
N VAL A 353 18.39 38.71 -11.71
CA VAL A 353 17.96 37.37 -11.26
C VAL A 353 18.88 36.31 -11.83
N GLU A 354 19.29 35.36 -11.01
CA GLU A 354 20.06 34.17 -11.40
C GLU A 354 19.15 32.94 -11.36
N LEU A 355 19.12 32.18 -12.46
CA LEU A 355 18.38 30.93 -12.61
C LEU A 355 19.38 29.82 -12.95
N ALA A 356 19.59 28.87 -12.04
CA ALA A 356 20.60 27.83 -12.18
C ALA A 356 20.00 26.42 -12.12
N VAL A 357 20.49 25.53 -13.00
CA VAL A 357 20.02 24.16 -13.18
C VAL A 357 21.18 23.20 -12.92
N THR A 358 20.98 22.26 -12.00
CA THR A 358 21.83 21.06 -11.86
C THR A 358 21.05 19.89 -12.41
N SER A 359 21.45 19.36 -13.57
CA SER A 359 20.86 18.16 -14.19
C SER A 359 21.90 17.52 -15.12
N PRO A 360 22.02 16.18 -15.17
CA PRO A 360 22.90 15.50 -16.12
C PRO A 360 22.43 15.64 -17.59
N LEU A 361 21.22 16.15 -17.83
CA LEU A 361 20.67 16.35 -19.17
C LEU A 361 21.02 17.70 -19.83
N VAL A 362 21.72 18.61 -19.14
CA VAL A 362 22.05 19.93 -19.71
C VAL A 362 23.00 19.80 -20.91
N ASP A 363 24.06 19.00 -20.79
CA ASP A 363 25.06 18.83 -21.84
C ASP A 363 24.56 18.00 -23.05
N SER A 364 23.49 17.23 -22.88
CA SER A 364 22.83 16.46 -23.95
C SER A 364 21.68 17.22 -24.64
N GLY A 365 21.33 18.43 -24.18
CA GLY A 365 20.18 19.19 -24.65
C GLY A 365 18.83 18.67 -24.15
N GLY A 366 18.82 17.71 -23.22
CA GLY A 366 17.62 17.19 -22.58
C GLY A 366 17.07 18.05 -21.44
N ALA A 367 17.67 19.20 -21.14
CA ALA A 367 17.16 20.15 -20.14
C ALA A 367 17.04 21.56 -20.72
N GLU A 368 15.82 22.05 -20.88
CA GLU A 368 15.50 23.37 -21.41
C GLU A 368 14.89 24.27 -20.33
N LEU A 369 15.31 25.53 -20.29
CA LEU A 369 14.72 26.57 -19.44
C LEU A 369 14.14 27.67 -20.32
N SER A 370 12.99 28.24 -19.95
CA SER A 370 12.36 29.35 -20.64
C SER A 370 11.78 30.39 -19.69
N PHE A 371 11.70 31.63 -20.19
CA PHE A 371 11.17 32.80 -19.49
C PHE A 371 10.33 33.62 -20.49
N GLU A 372 9.12 34.00 -20.12
CA GLU A 372 8.14 34.63 -21.03
C GLU A 372 7.98 33.85 -22.36
N GLY A 373 7.92 32.52 -22.25
CA GLY A 373 7.80 31.60 -23.39
C GLY A 373 9.02 31.51 -24.32
N ARG A 374 10.14 32.16 -23.97
CA ARG A 374 11.36 32.17 -24.79
C ARG A 374 12.44 31.28 -24.18
N PRO A 375 13.08 30.37 -24.95
CA PRO A 375 14.21 29.57 -24.47
C PRO A 375 15.37 30.45 -23.98
N LEU A 376 15.98 30.05 -22.86
CA LEU A 376 17.13 30.71 -22.25
C LEU A 376 18.42 29.90 -22.44
N PRO A 377 19.47 30.47 -23.06
CA PRO A 377 20.75 29.79 -23.18
C PRO A 377 21.47 29.76 -21.83
N LEU A 378 21.48 28.59 -21.19
CA LEU A 378 22.30 28.32 -20.00
C LEU A 378 23.79 28.46 -20.33
N ARG A 379 24.58 28.98 -19.39
CA ARG A 379 26.04 29.11 -19.50
C ARG A 379 26.72 28.79 -18.18
N VAL A 380 27.92 28.20 -18.25
CA VAL A 380 28.78 28.00 -17.09
C VAL A 380 29.65 29.25 -16.90
N PHE A 381 29.51 29.92 -15.76
CA PHE A 381 30.26 31.14 -15.44
C PHE A 381 31.30 30.86 -14.35
N GLY A 382 32.58 30.73 -14.75
CA GLY A 382 33.74 30.79 -13.86
C GLY A 382 33.90 29.64 -12.86
N GLY A 383 34.83 28.72 -13.12
CA GLY A 383 35.37 27.84 -12.07
C GLY A 383 34.48 26.68 -11.60
N GLY A 384 33.57 26.17 -12.43
CA GLY A 384 32.88 24.89 -12.19
C GLY A 384 31.57 24.95 -11.39
N GLY A 385 30.88 26.10 -11.36
CA GLY A 385 29.50 26.16 -10.89
C GLY A 385 28.49 25.58 -11.90
N PRO A 386 27.24 25.29 -11.48
CA PRO A 386 26.21 24.73 -12.36
C PRO A 386 25.84 25.67 -13.53
N PRO A 387 25.38 25.13 -14.68
CA PRO A 387 24.85 25.92 -15.79
C PRO A 387 23.70 26.85 -15.35
N LYS A 388 23.77 28.11 -15.78
CA LYS A 388 22.81 29.13 -15.36
C LYS A 388 22.53 30.21 -16.41
N ALA A 389 21.37 30.83 -16.28
CA ALA A 389 21.01 32.07 -16.96
C ALA A 389 21.02 33.23 -15.94
N VAL A 390 21.42 34.42 -16.39
CA VAL A 390 21.34 35.67 -15.61
C VAL A 390 20.51 36.66 -16.42
N LEU A 391 19.46 37.19 -15.79
CA LEU A 391 18.45 38.04 -16.45
C LEU A 391 18.33 39.39 -15.75
N GLY A 392 18.07 40.44 -16.54
CA GLY A 392 17.51 41.70 -16.04
C GLY A 392 16.00 41.64 -16.10
N VAL A 393 15.35 41.39 -14.96
CA VAL A 393 13.89 41.20 -14.83
C VAL A 393 13.26 42.46 -14.26
N LYS A 394 12.11 42.91 -14.78
CA LYS A 394 11.39 44.05 -14.19
C LYS A 394 10.70 43.62 -12.89
N PRO A 395 10.49 44.51 -11.90
CA PRO A 395 9.58 44.22 -10.79
C PRO A 395 8.19 43.76 -11.30
N GLY A 396 7.55 42.84 -10.57
CA GLY A 396 6.29 42.18 -10.96
C GLY A 396 6.42 40.68 -11.23
N ASP A 397 5.40 40.12 -11.89
CA ASP A 397 5.23 38.67 -12.14
C ASP A 397 5.61 38.30 -13.58
N HIS A 398 6.37 37.20 -13.74
CA HIS A 398 6.85 36.70 -15.05
C HIS A 398 6.73 35.18 -15.12
N ARG A 399 6.27 34.61 -16.25
CA ARG A 399 6.17 33.16 -16.42
C ARG A 399 7.53 32.53 -16.71
N ILE A 400 7.83 31.45 -15.99
CA ILE A 400 9.01 30.60 -16.16
C ILE A 400 8.60 29.15 -16.38
N ALA A 401 9.34 28.41 -17.20
CA ALA A 401 9.14 26.97 -17.36
C ALA A 401 10.47 26.23 -17.55
N TRP A 402 10.56 25.05 -16.95
CA TRP A 402 11.70 24.13 -17.00
C TRP A 402 11.22 22.77 -17.49
N THR A 403 11.86 22.26 -18.54
CA THR A 403 11.50 21.01 -19.23
C THR A 403 12.68 20.06 -19.22
N LEU A 404 12.44 18.82 -18.79
CA LEU A 404 13.40 17.71 -18.85
C LEU A 404 12.92 16.64 -19.84
N LYS A 405 13.82 16.11 -20.67
CA LYS A 405 13.56 15.17 -21.77
C LYS A 405 14.62 14.07 -21.85
N GLY A 406 14.18 12.82 -21.89
CA GLY A 406 15.06 11.65 -22.12
C GLY A 406 14.46 10.34 -21.59
N THR A 407 15.10 9.20 -21.89
CA THR A 407 14.71 7.89 -21.34
C THR A 407 15.20 7.65 -19.91
N ASP A 408 16.17 8.44 -19.46
CA ASP A 408 16.67 8.50 -18.08
C ASP A 408 16.98 9.97 -17.76
N LEU A 409 16.28 10.55 -16.78
CA LEU A 409 16.53 11.91 -16.30
C LEU A 409 17.71 11.99 -15.31
N GLY A 410 18.32 10.85 -14.98
CA GLY A 410 19.48 10.73 -14.10
C GLY A 410 19.17 10.88 -12.61
N ALA A 411 20.21 10.79 -11.79
CA ALA A 411 20.06 10.65 -10.34
C ALA A 411 19.65 11.94 -9.60
N GLU A 412 20.01 13.12 -10.10
CA GLU A 412 19.72 14.40 -9.45
C GLU A 412 19.40 15.51 -10.46
N ASN A 413 18.18 16.06 -10.38
CA ASN A 413 17.71 17.22 -11.11
C ASN A 413 17.22 18.27 -10.10
N ARG A 414 17.77 19.47 -10.18
CA ARG A 414 17.50 20.58 -9.25
C ARG A 414 17.47 21.90 -10.02
N PHE A 415 16.44 22.70 -9.80
CA PHE A 415 16.31 24.06 -10.32
C PHE A 415 16.30 25.05 -9.16
N THR A 416 17.01 26.16 -9.33
CA THR A 416 17.17 27.21 -8.30
C THR A 416 17.01 28.58 -8.93
N VAL A 417 16.36 29.48 -8.21
CA VAL A 417 16.18 30.89 -8.60
C VAL A 417 16.51 31.77 -7.41
N GLY A 418 17.20 32.88 -7.64
CA GLY A 418 17.53 33.85 -6.60
C GLY A 418 18.10 35.16 -7.13
N PRO A 419 18.39 36.12 -6.24
CA PRO A 419 19.02 37.38 -6.63
C PRO A 419 20.45 37.15 -7.12
N LEU A 420 20.90 37.97 -8.06
CA LEU A 420 22.27 37.92 -8.56
C LEU A 420 23.27 38.11 -7.41
N ARG A 421 24.22 37.17 -7.29
CA ARG A 421 25.11 37.02 -6.13
C ARG A 421 25.87 38.32 -5.81
N GLY A 422 25.54 38.93 -4.67
CA GLY A 422 26.11 40.21 -4.21
C GLY A 422 25.14 41.39 -4.23
N MET A 423 23.94 41.24 -4.80
CA MET A 423 22.86 42.22 -4.64
C MET A 423 22.04 41.95 -3.37
N VAL A 424 21.65 43.02 -2.69
CA VAL A 424 20.67 43.04 -1.59
C VAL A 424 19.54 43.96 -2.04
N GLY A 425 18.28 43.52 -1.99
CA GLY A 425 17.14 44.34 -2.41
C GLY A 425 15.84 43.59 -2.70
N PRO A 426 15.81 42.65 -3.66
CA PRO A 426 14.56 42.05 -4.11
C PRO A 426 14.12 40.85 -3.27
N GLU A 427 12.84 40.83 -2.94
CA GLU A 427 12.12 39.64 -2.53
C GLU A 427 11.75 38.86 -3.80
N ILE A 428 12.21 37.60 -3.89
CA ILE A 428 12.00 36.76 -5.08
C ILE A 428 11.25 35.51 -4.65
N THR A 429 10.07 35.32 -5.20
CA THR A 429 9.18 34.18 -4.92
C THR A 429 8.94 33.40 -6.21
N VAL A 430 8.95 32.06 -6.14
CA VAL A 430 8.46 31.20 -7.21
C VAL A 430 7.21 30.48 -6.72
N GLY A 431 6.12 30.67 -7.44
CA GLY A 431 4.81 30.07 -7.14
C GLY A 431 4.00 29.81 -8.40
N TYR A 432 2.71 29.53 -8.23
CA TYR A 432 1.71 29.46 -9.29
C TYR A 432 0.42 30.12 -8.83
N ASP A 433 -0.38 30.58 -9.79
CA ASP A 433 -1.69 31.16 -9.54
C ASP A 433 -2.82 30.17 -9.86
N ALA A 434 -4.06 30.63 -9.63
CA ALA A 434 -5.26 29.86 -9.95
C ALA A 434 -5.47 29.67 -11.47
N GLU A 435 -4.85 30.48 -12.34
CA GLU A 435 -4.96 30.33 -13.79
C GLU A 435 -4.09 29.17 -14.28
N LEU A 436 -2.84 29.11 -13.84
CA LEU A 436 -1.91 28.02 -14.16
C LEU A 436 -2.40 26.70 -13.56
N LEU A 437 -2.88 26.72 -12.31
CA LEU A 437 -3.52 25.54 -11.69
C LEU A 437 -4.70 25.05 -12.52
N LYS A 438 -5.59 25.95 -12.94
CA LYS A 438 -6.75 25.63 -13.80
C LYS A 438 -6.34 25.12 -15.18
N ALA A 439 -5.27 25.64 -15.76
CA ALA A 439 -4.72 25.15 -17.02
C ALA A 439 -4.18 23.71 -16.87
N CYS A 440 -3.37 23.44 -15.84
CA CYS A 440 -2.86 22.09 -15.55
C CYS A 440 -3.97 21.10 -15.17
N GLN A 441 -5.07 21.55 -14.56
CA GLN A 441 -6.25 20.74 -14.21
C GLN A 441 -7.27 20.58 -15.36
N GLY A 442 -7.15 21.37 -16.45
CA GLY A 442 -7.99 21.23 -17.63
C GLY A 442 -7.76 19.94 -18.43
N LEU A 443 -6.71 19.18 -18.07
CA LEU A 443 -6.38 17.87 -18.61
C LEU A 443 -6.73 16.77 -17.59
N PRO A 444 -7.17 15.57 -18.02
CA PRO A 444 -7.47 14.45 -17.13
C PRO A 444 -6.33 14.17 -16.16
N THR A 445 -6.64 13.94 -14.88
CA THR A 445 -5.62 13.86 -13.83
C THR A 445 -5.81 12.59 -12.99
N LEU A 446 -5.02 11.55 -13.29
CA LEU A 446 -4.94 10.25 -12.59
C LEU A 446 -4.22 10.33 -11.24
N GLY A 447 -3.52 11.43 -10.96
CA GLY A 447 -2.88 11.65 -9.66
C GLY A 447 -2.21 13.02 -9.55
N ARG A 448 -1.93 13.41 -8.29
CA ARG A 448 -1.34 14.68 -7.89
C ARG A 448 -0.17 14.38 -6.97
N TYR A 449 1.02 14.86 -7.28
CA TYR A 449 2.23 14.49 -6.52
C TYR A 449 3.16 15.66 -6.25
N SER A 450 3.84 15.62 -5.10
CA SER A 450 5.06 16.38 -4.87
C SER A 450 6.22 15.67 -5.58
N LEU A 451 7.03 16.38 -6.37
CA LEU A 451 8.27 15.83 -6.93
C LEU A 451 9.49 16.04 -6.02
N ASN A 452 9.32 16.68 -4.87
CA ASN A 452 10.42 17.04 -3.98
C ASN A 452 10.99 15.83 -3.21
N GLY A 453 11.89 15.09 -3.88
CA GLY A 453 12.50 13.86 -3.39
C GLY A 453 11.67 12.62 -3.73
N GLU A 454 10.90 12.12 -2.75
CA GLU A 454 10.01 10.97 -2.95
C GLU A 454 8.59 11.41 -3.37
N PRO A 455 7.95 10.76 -4.36
CA PRO A 455 6.59 11.12 -4.78
C PRO A 455 5.52 10.91 -3.70
N ALA A 456 5.24 11.96 -2.94
CA ALA A 456 4.11 12.02 -2.01
C ALA A 456 2.84 12.49 -2.74
N GLU A 457 1.69 11.88 -2.45
CA GLU A 457 0.40 12.32 -2.97
C GLU A 457 0.02 13.70 -2.40
N LEU A 458 -0.64 14.52 -3.21
CA LEU A 458 -1.18 15.82 -2.83
C LEU A 458 -2.69 15.85 -3.00
N SER A 459 -3.41 16.31 -1.98
CA SER A 459 -4.84 16.59 -2.09
C SER A 459 -5.12 17.74 -3.07
N ALA A 460 -6.38 17.86 -3.50
CA ALA A 460 -6.81 19.05 -4.25
C ALA A 460 -6.73 20.33 -3.39
N GLU A 461 -6.91 20.21 -2.06
CA GLU A 461 -6.85 21.29 -1.09
C GLU A 461 -5.42 21.86 -0.95
N GLU A 462 -4.41 20.98 -0.88
CA GLU A 462 -2.98 21.37 -0.84
C GLU A 462 -2.47 22.01 -2.14
N LEU A 463 -3.13 21.73 -3.28
CA LEU A 463 -2.87 22.41 -4.55
C LEU A 463 -3.69 23.70 -4.74
N ALA A 464 -4.76 23.88 -3.96
CA ALA A 464 -5.58 25.10 -3.96
C ALA A 464 -5.19 26.10 -2.85
N GLY A 465 -4.26 25.71 -1.96
CA GLY A 465 -3.84 26.52 -0.81
C GLY A 465 -4.85 26.56 0.35
N SER A 466 -5.91 25.75 0.32
CA SER A 466 -7.03 25.85 1.26
C SER A 466 -6.76 25.17 2.60
N ALA A 467 -5.71 25.62 3.31
CA ALA A 467 -5.36 25.18 4.67
C ALA A 467 -6.30 25.79 5.73
N GLY A 468 -7.60 25.56 5.59
CA GLY A 468 -8.64 25.96 6.54
C GLY A 468 -9.19 24.78 7.36
N PRO A 469 -9.93 25.02 8.45
CA PRO A 469 -10.65 23.97 9.16
C PRO A 469 -11.67 23.30 8.23
N GLN A 470 -11.67 21.96 8.16
CA GLN A 470 -12.63 21.24 7.31
C GLN A 470 -14.08 21.52 7.75
N PRO A 471 -14.96 21.98 6.84
CA PRO A 471 -16.39 22.02 7.10
C PRO A 471 -16.96 20.60 7.19
N PRO A 472 -18.06 20.38 7.95
CA PRO A 472 -18.61 19.05 8.18
C PRO A 472 -19.11 18.38 6.88
N PRO A 473 -18.95 17.06 6.73
CA PRO A 473 -19.24 16.37 5.48
C PRO A 473 -20.75 16.28 5.17
N SER A 474 -21.06 16.07 3.89
CA SER A 474 -22.32 15.55 3.35
C SER A 474 -23.54 16.49 3.30
N GLU A 475 -23.43 17.59 2.56
CA GLU A 475 -24.37 17.78 1.45
C GLU A 475 -23.68 18.47 0.26
N THR A 476 -24.29 18.40 -0.92
CA THR A 476 -23.73 18.84 -2.21
C THR A 476 -23.23 20.30 -2.14
N PRO A 477 -22.01 20.63 -2.63
CA PRO A 477 -21.55 22.01 -2.68
C PRO A 477 -22.53 22.86 -3.50
N ALA A 478 -22.91 24.03 -2.99
CA ALA A 478 -24.02 24.84 -3.50
C ALA A 478 -23.84 25.27 -4.97
N VAL A 479 -24.32 24.40 -5.88
CA VAL A 479 -24.23 24.47 -7.34
C VAL A 479 -22.94 25.11 -7.87
N ALA A 480 -21.80 24.56 -7.42
CA ALA A 480 -20.78 24.25 -8.42
C ALA A 480 -21.43 23.19 -9.33
N ALA A 481 -21.83 23.59 -10.54
CA ALA A 481 -22.57 22.71 -11.44
C ALA A 481 -21.78 21.42 -11.66
N ASP A 482 -22.40 20.26 -11.40
CA ASP A 482 -21.72 18.97 -11.51
C ASP A 482 -21.20 18.82 -12.95
N ALA A 483 -19.88 18.86 -13.09
CA ALA A 483 -19.21 18.88 -14.39
C ALA A 483 -19.24 17.50 -15.07
N ARG A 484 -19.76 16.49 -14.38
CA ARG A 484 -20.00 15.16 -14.91
C ARG A 484 -21.17 15.16 -15.89
N ARG A 485 -21.11 14.22 -16.82
CA ARG A 485 -22.13 14.04 -17.85
C ARG A 485 -23.30 13.24 -17.28
N PRO A 486 -24.55 13.53 -17.68
CA PRO A 486 -25.63 12.57 -17.45
C PRO A 486 -25.28 11.23 -18.13
N VAL A 487 -25.68 10.12 -17.51
CA VAL A 487 -25.57 8.81 -18.13
C VAL A 487 -26.38 8.82 -19.44
N PRO A 488 -25.80 8.43 -20.60
CA PRO A 488 -26.50 8.45 -21.89
C PRO A 488 -27.78 7.60 -21.86
N SER A 489 -28.76 7.89 -22.73
CA SER A 489 -30.02 7.14 -22.70
C SER A 489 -29.80 5.66 -23.08
N SER A 490 -30.71 4.78 -22.67
CA SER A 490 -30.64 3.35 -23.02
C SER A 490 -30.64 3.10 -24.54
N ALA A 491 -31.27 3.99 -25.32
CA ALA A 491 -31.23 3.95 -26.79
C ALA A 491 -29.84 4.35 -27.33
N ASP A 492 -29.23 5.41 -26.80
CA ASP A 492 -27.89 5.84 -27.21
C ASP A 492 -26.83 4.80 -26.82
N GLN A 493 -26.96 4.19 -25.63
CA GLN A 493 -26.11 3.09 -25.19
C GLN A 493 -26.24 1.86 -26.10
N ALA A 494 -27.47 1.50 -26.51
CA ALA A 494 -27.69 0.38 -27.43
C ALA A 494 -27.09 0.64 -28.82
N TRP A 495 -27.29 1.85 -29.36
CA TRP A 495 -26.63 2.27 -30.61
C TRP A 495 -25.10 2.22 -30.50
N ALA A 496 -24.54 2.85 -29.46
CA ALA A 496 -23.10 2.90 -29.24
C ALA A 496 -22.50 1.50 -29.03
N LYS A 497 -23.22 0.58 -28.38
CA LYS A 497 -22.79 -0.82 -28.21
C LYS A 497 -22.77 -1.59 -29.53
N ASN A 498 -23.75 -1.37 -30.40
CA ASN A 498 -23.74 -1.95 -31.75
C ASN A 498 -22.58 -1.40 -32.58
N SER A 499 -22.31 -0.09 -32.52
CA SER A 499 -21.15 0.53 -33.18
C SER A 499 -19.80 0.05 -32.64
N LEU A 500 -19.69 -0.19 -31.33
CA LEU A 500 -18.50 -0.81 -30.71
C LEU A 500 -18.33 -2.26 -31.21
N GLN A 501 -19.39 -3.07 -31.18
CA GLN A 501 -19.36 -4.45 -31.67
C GLN A 501 -19.05 -4.55 -33.17
N GLU A 502 -19.44 -3.56 -33.97
CA GLU A 502 -19.08 -3.46 -35.38
C GLU A 502 -17.58 -3.12 -35.55
N LYS A 503 -17.09 -2.08 -34.87
CA LYS A 503 -15.69 -1.59 -34.96
C LYS A 503 -14.67 -2.61 -34.43
N TYR A 504 -14.91 -3.20 -33.26
CA TYR A 504 -13.96 -4.10 -32.58
C TYR A 504 -14.35 -5.58 -32.70
N ARG A 505 -15.13 -5.95 -33.72
CA ARG A 505 -15.69 -7.30 -33.89
C ARG A 505 -14.62 -8.39 -33.79
N LYS A 506 -13.46 -8.14 -34.41
CA LYS A 506 -12.36 -9.10 -34.47
C LYS A 506 -11.63 -9.18 -33.13
N GLU A 507 -11.32 -8.02 -32.55
CA GLU A 507 -10.60 -7.89 -31.29
C GLU A 507 -11.40 -8.52 -30.14
N LEU A 508 -12.74 -8.35 -30.13
CA LEU A 508 -13.66 -8.99 -29.19
C LEU A 508 -13.74 -10.52 -29.37
N ALA A 509 -13.52 -11.04 -30.59
CA ALA A 509 -13.46 -12.48 -30.85
C ALA A 509 -12.08 -13.08 -30.50
N ASP A 510 -11.00 -12.35 -30.76
CA ASP A 510 -9.62 -12.70 -30.38
C ASP A 510 -9.39 -12.58 -28.85
N ALA A 511 -10.28 -11.90 -28.11
CA ALA A 511 -10.31 -11.80 -26.65
C ALA A 511 -10.84 -13.08 -25.95
N ASP A 512 -10.33 -14.25 -26.34
CA ASP A 512 -10.75 -15.56 -25.85
C ASP A 512 -10.19 -15.94 -24.46
N ARG A 513 -9.08 -15.32 -24.04
CA ARG A 513 -8.32 -15.59 -22.81
C ARG A 513 -8.40 -14.44 -21.79
N PRO A 514 -8.08 -14.69 -20.50
CA PRO A 514 -7.97 -13.63 -19.50
C PRO A 514 -7.05 -12.48 -19.93
N GLU A 515 -5.86 -12.81 -20.42
CA GLU A 515 -4.80 -11.86 -20.72
C GLU A 515 -5.17 -10.96 -21.91
N THR A 516 -5.77 -11.54 -22.96
CA THR A 516 -6.24 -10.79 -24.14
C THR A 516 -7.45 -9.91 -23.83
N ARG A 517 -8.29 -10.28 -22.84
CA ARG A 517 -9.37 -9.41 -22.33
C ARG A 517 -8.87 -8.23 -21.51
N SER A 518 -7.93 -8.42 -20.58
CA SER A 518 -7.33 -7.29 -19.84
C SER A 518 -6.55 -6.35 -20.77
N LEU A 519 -5.92 -6.87 -21.83
CA LEU A 519 -5.29 -6.04 -22.85
C LEU A 519 -6.34 -5.23 -23.64
N LEU A 520 -7.39 -5.88 -24.15
CA LEU A 520 -8.46 -5.18 -24.89
C LEU A 520 -9.19 -4.15 -24.01
N ALA A 521 -9.42 -4.43 -22.73
CA ALA A 521 -9.98 -3.47 -21.79
C ALA A 521 -9.14 -2.19 -21.70
N ARG A 522 -7.80 -2.30 -21.60
CA ARG A 522 -6.88 -1.15 -21.59
C ARG A 522 -6.89 -0.39 -22.93
N THR A 523 -7.01 -1.08 -24.05
CA THR A 523 -7.20 -0.45 -25.37
C THR A 523 -8.52 0.33 -25.44
N LEU A 524 -9.64 -0.25 -24.99
CA LEU A 524 -10.93 0.43 -24.99
C LEU A 524 -10.98 1.62 -24.01
N MET A 525 -10.19 1.64 -22.93
CA MET A 525 -9.98 2.85 -22.12
C MET A 525 -9.34 3.97 -22.94
N LYS A 526 -8.18 3.71 -23.58
CA LYS A 526 -7.48 4.71 -24.40
C LYS A 526 -8.37 5.28 -25.50
N GLU A 527 -9.14 4.41 -26.17
CA GLU A 527 -10.10 4.83 -27.19
C GLU A 527 -11.25 5.65 -26.60
N ALA A 528 -11.75 5.34 -25.40
CA ALA A 528 -12.77 6.14 -24.72
C ALA A 528 -12.27 7.55 -24.35
N ASP A 529 -11.00 7.66 -23.95
CA ASP A 529 -10.39 8.93 -23.56
C ASP A 529 -10.13 9.84 -24.78
N GLN A 530 -10.03 9.28 -25.98
CA GLN A 530 -10.02 10.02 -27.26
C GLN A 530 -11.43 10.25 -27.84
N GLU A 531 -12.42 9.43 -27.48
CA GLU A 531 -13.79 9.55 -27.97
C GLU A 531 -14.48 10.83 -27.46
N SER A 532 -15.17 11.52 -28.37
CA SER A 532 -15.89 12.77 -28.15
C SER A 532 -17.39 12.56 -27.92
N HIS A 533 -17.98 11.52 -28.52
CA HIS A 533 -19.41 11.24 -28.45
C HIS A 533 -19.78 10.59 -27.10
N PRO A 534 -20.60 11.23 -26.24
CA PRO A 534 -20.80 10.79 -24.86
C PRO A 534 -21.27 9.33 -24.71
N ALA A 535 -22.13 8.86 -25.63
CA ALA A 535 -22.62 7.48 -25.62
C ALA A 535 -21.55 6.45 -25.98
N LEU A 536 -20.66 6.75 -26.94
CA LEU A 536 -19.57 5.85 -27.32
C LEU A 536 -18.52 5.82 -26.20
N ARG A 537 -18.13 6.99 -25.66
CA ARG A 537 -17.22 7.09 -24.52
C ARG A 537 -17.71 6.32 -23.29
N TYR A 538 -18.99 6.46 -22.93
CA TYR A 538 -19.59 5.70 -21.83
C TYR A 538 -19.54 4.19 -22.11
N VAL A 539 -20.01 3.76 -23.27
CA VAL A 539 -20.09 2.34 -23.61
C VAL A 539 -18.72 1.69 -23.72
N LEU A 540 -17.72 2.38 -24.31
CA LEU A 540 -16.33 1.93 -24.36
C LEU A 540 -15.79 1.63 -22.96
N ARG A 541 -15.95 2.54 -21.98
CA ARG A 541 -15.51 2.27 -20.60
C ARG A 541 -16.34 1.18 -19.92
N THR A 542 -17.65 1.07 -20.17
CA THR A 542 -18.45 -0.04 -19.59
C THR A 542 -18.06 -1.42 -20.15
N GLU A 543 -17.81 -1.55 -21.46
CA GLU A 543 -17.35 -2.82 -22.04
C GLU A 543 -15.89 -3.12 -21.64
N ALA A 544 -15.04 -2.09 -21.47
CA ALA A 544 -13.71 -2.26 -20.88
C ALA A 544 -13.77 -2.83 -19.46
N ARG A 545 -14.64 -2.26 -18.61
CA ARG A 545 -14.89 -2.76 -17.24
C ARG A 545 -15.35 -4.21 -17.28
N ASP A 546 -16.36 -4.50 -18.10
CA ASP A 546 -16.94 -5.83 -18.22
C ASP A 546 -15.93 -6.84 -18.82
N LEU A 547 -15.00 -6.41 -19.69
CA LEU A 547 -13.87 -7.22 -20.17
C LEU A 547 -12.86 -7.53 -19.05
N ALA A 548 -12.50 -6.55 -18.21
CA ALA A 548 -11.64 -6.77 -17.04
C ALA A 548 -12.28 -7.72 -16.01
N VAL A 549 -13.61 -7.62 -15.80
CA VAL A 549 -14.39 -8.61 -15.03
C VAL A 549 -14.32 -10.00 -15.68
N LYS A 550 -14.51 -10.11 -17.00
CA LYS A 550 -14.39 -11.38 -17.77
C LYS A 550 -12.95 -11.91 -17.90
N ALA A 551 -11.96 -11.08 -17.54
CA ALA A 551 -10.55 -11.47 -17.40
C ALA A 551 -10.24 -11.97 -15.97
N GLY A 552 -10.99 -11.52 -14.97
CA GLY A 552 -10.66 -11.77 -13.57
C GLY A 552 -9.62 -10.81 -13.01
N ASP A 553 -9.55 -9.58 -13.55
CA ASP A 553 -8.67 -8.49 -13.12
C ASP A 553 -9.47 -7.44 -12.31
N PRO A 554 -9.67 -7.65 -10.99
CA PRO A 554 -10.47 -6.76 -10.16
C PRO A 554 -9.83 -5.38 -9.96
N PHE A 555 -8.50 -5.27 -10.10
CA PHE A 555 -7.81 -3.99 -9.99
C PHE A 555 -8.16 -3.10 -11.18
N LEU A 556 -8.00 -3.61 -12.41
CA LEU A 556 -8.37 -2.89 -13.62
C LEU A 556 -9.89 -2.64 -13.68
N ALA A 557 -10.71 -3.62 -13.30
CA ALA A 557 -12.16 -3.47 -13.31
C ALA A 557 -12.65 -2.36 -12.37
N VAL A 558 -12.10 -2.28 -11.14
CA VAL A 558 -12.40 -1.20 -10.20
C VAL A 558 -11.90 0.14 -10.71
N GLN A 559 -10.65 0.22 -11.19
CA GLN A 559 -10.08 1.44 -11.77
C GLN A 559 -10.94 2.00 -12.91
N ILE A 560 -11.43 1.15 -13.83
CA ILE A 560 -12.34 1.58 -14.89
C ILE A 560 -13.66 2.07 -14.30
N GLY A 561 -14.19 1.38 -13.28
CA GLY A 561 -15.36 1.82 -12.52
C GLY A 561 -15.22 3.23 -11.94
N GLU A 562 -14.07 3.55 -11.34
CA GLU A 562 -13.75 4.88 -10.84
C GLU A 562 -13.75 5.93 -11.96
N THR A 563 -13.15 5.62 -13.14
CA THR A 563 -13.21 6.54 -14.30
C THR A 563 -14.63 6.78 -14.84
N ILE A 564 -15.54 5.81 -14.69
CA ILE A 564 -16.96 5.97 -15.06
C ILE A 564 -17.66 6.91 -14.07
N ALA A 565 -17.47 6.72 -12.76
CA ALA A 565 -18.08 7.58 -11.73
C ALA A 565 -17.47 9.00 -11.66
N ALA A 566 -16.23 9.16 -12.12
CA ALA A 566 -15.54 10.44 -12.22
C ALA A 566 -16.00 11.30 -13.41
N GLU A 567 -16.45 10.70 -14.52
CA GLU A 567 -16.96 11.47 -15.68
C GLU A 567 -18.49 11.49 -15.81
N PHE A 568 -19.22 10.52 -15.24
CA PHE A 568 -20.68 10.42 -15.39
C PHE A 568 -21.41 10.49 -14.04
N HIS A 569 -22.70 10.87 -14.07
CA HIS A 569 -23.59 10.83 -12.91
C HIS A 569 -23.88 9.40 -12.44
N ARG A 570 -22.90 8.81 -11.75
CA ARG A 570 -22.87 7.50 -11.10
C ARG A 570 -22.22 7.67 -9.74
N ASP A 571 -22.70 7.00 -8.70
CA ASP A 571 -21.95 6.93 -7.44
C ASP A 571 -20.85 5.86 -7.56
N VAL A 572 -19.63 6.20 -7.12
CA VAL A 572 -18.45 5.34 -7.24
C VAL A 572 -18.60 4.05 -6.40
N TRP A 573 -19.28 4.12 -5.27
CA TRP A 573 -19.47 3.00 -4.37
C TRP A 573 -20.50 2.00 -4.90
N GLU A 574 -21.54 2.48 -5.60
CA GLU A 574 -22.43 1.61 -6.37
C GLU A 574 -21.66 0.87 -7.47
N VAL A 575 -20.79 1.57 -8.21
CA VAL A 575 -19.97 0.96 -9.27
C VAL A 575 -18.99 -0.07 -8.70
N HIS A 576 -18.42 0.16 -7.51
CA HIS A 576 -17.58 -0.83 -6.81
C HIS A 576 -18.37 -2.09 -6.43
N VAL A 577 -19.58 -1.93 -5.87
CA VAL A 577 -20.47 -3.04 -5.49
C VAL A 577 -20.92 -3.85 -6.72
N GLU A 578 -21.32 -3.18 -7.81
CA GLU A 578 -21.62 -3.85 -9.09
C GLU A 578 -20.42 -4.68 -9.57
N THR A 579 -19.27 -4.05 -9.70
CA THR A 579 -18.08 -4.63 -10.36
C THR A 579 -17.58 -5.88 -9.64
N LEU A 580 -17.47 -5.82 -8.31
CA LEU A 580 -17.00 -6.94 -7.51
C LEU A 580 -18.10 -7.99 -7.31
N GLY A 581 -19.38 -7.60 -7.38
CA GLY A 581 -20.51 -8.50 -7.46
C GLY A 581 -20.50 -9.37 -8.74
N GLU A 582 -20.18 -8.79 -9.90
CA GLU A 582 -20.00 -9.56 -11.14
C GLU A 582 -18.76 -10.46 -11.09
N ILE A 583 -17.65 -10.02 -10.49
CA ILE A 583 -16.47 -10.89 -10.29
C ILE A 583 -16.79 -12.09 -9.39
N ARG A 584 -17.62 -11.92 -8.35
CA ARG A 584 -18.13 -13.04 -7.53
C ARG A 584 -19.03 -13.99 -8.33
N LYS A 585 -19.86 -13.49 -9.25
CA LYS A 585 -20.68 -14.33 -10.16
C LYS A 585 -19.81 -15.06 -11.20
N GLY A 586 -18.61 -14.55 -11.48
CA GLY A 586 -17.62 -15.14 -12.36
C GLY A 586 -17.08 -16.49 -11.89
N LYS A 587 -16.71 -17.35 -12.85
CA LYS A 587 -16.19 -18.71 -12.59
C LYS A 587 -14.65 -18.79 -12.51
N LEU A 588 -13.95 -17.67 -12.69
CA LEU A 588 -12.49 -17.63 -12.73
C LEU A 588 -11.89 -17.71 -11.32
N VAL A 589 -11.35 -18.88 -10.97
CA VAL A 589 -10.68 -19.11 -9.68
C VAL A 589 -9.52 -18.15 -9.45
N ILE A 590 -8.80 -17.77 -10.52
CA ILE A 590 -7.69 -16.81 -10.49
C ILE A 590 -8.06 -15.41 -9.96
N ALA A 591 -9.33 -14.99 -10.13
CA ALA A 591 -9.79 -13.66 -9.73
C ALA A 591 -9.98 -13.53 -8.21
N ARG A 592 -10.10 -14.67 -7.49
CA ARG A 592 -10.66 -14.71 -6.13
C ARG A 592 -9.77 -14.05 -5.09
N GLU A 593 -8.48 -14.37 -5.06
CA GLU A 593 -7.56 -13.76 -4.08
C GLU A 593 -7.34 -12.26 -4.38
N PRO A 594 -7.06 -11.83 -5.63
CA PRO A 594 -7.06 -10.41 -5.99
C PRO A 594 -8.33 -9.67 -5.58
N ALA A 595 -9.52 -10.26 -5.77
CA ALA A 595 -10.78 -9.63 -5.41
C ALA A 595 -10.94 -9.48 -3.89
N LEU A 596 -10.60 -10.50 -3.09
CA LEU A 596 -10.59 -10.41 -1.62
C LEU A 596 -9.64 -9.30 -1.12
N THR A 597 -8.48 -9.18 -1.77
CA THR A 597 -7.43 -8.20 -1.44
C THR A 597 -7.76 -6.78 -1.92
N VAL A 598 -8.64 -6.61 -2.92
CA VAL A 598 -9.29 -5.31 -3.27
C VAL A 598 -10.43 -4.98 -2.30
N LEU A 599 -11.32 -5.94 -2.02
CA LEU A 599 -12.51 -5.75 -1.17
C LEU A 599 -12.15 -5.28 0.24
N GLN A 600 -11.07 -5.79 0.83
CA GLN A 600 -10.60 -5.34 2.16
C GLN A 600 -10.19 -3.86 2.18
N SER A 601 -9.59 -3.36 1.10
CA SER A 601 -9.26 -1.94 0.96
C SER A 601 -10.52 -1.10 0.81
N LEU A 602 -11.46 -1.53 -0.05
CA LEU A 602 -12.69 -0.79 -0.32
C LEU A 602 -13.67 -0.76 0.86
N VAL A 603 -13.81 -1.85 1.62
CA VAL A 603 -14.63 -1.88 2.86
C VAL A 603 -14.09 -0.88 3.89
N ARG A 604 -12.76 -0.80 4.04
CA ARG A 604 -12.13 0.19 4.93
C ARG A 604 -12.36 1.63 4.48
N SER A 605 -12.15 1.93 3.20
CA SER A 605 -12.36 3.27 2.66
C SER A 605 -13.83 3.69 2.73
N ALA A 606 -14.77 2.79 2.44
CA ALA A 606 -16.20 3.05 2.59
C ALA A 606 -16.60 3.36 4.05
N ILE A 607 -16.06 2.64 5.04
CA ILE A 607 -16.24 2.96 6.47
C ILE A 607 -15.65 4.32 6.83
N ARG A 608 -14.45 4.64 6.31
CA ARG A 608 -13.79 5.93 6.54
C ARG A 608 -14.61 7.11 5.98
N GLU A 609 -15.21 6.94 4.81
CA GLU A 609 -16.00 7.95 4.08
C GLU A 609 -17.49 7.97 4.45
N ASP A 610 -17.87 7.36 5.58
CA ASP A 610 -19.24 7.26 6.11
C ASP A 610 -20.24 6.56 5.12
N ARG A 611 -19.75 5.78 4.16
CA ARG A 611 -20.52 5.03 3.14
C ARG A 611 -20.87 3.61 3.61
N TYR A 612 -21.54 3.52 4.76
CA TYR A 612 -21.71 2.27 5.50
C TYR A 612 -22.48 1.15 4.76
N GLU A 613 -23.53 1.45 4.00
CA GLU A 613 -24.27 0.44 3.22
C GLU A 613 -23.43 -0.15 2.07
N ALA A 614 -22.52 0.65 1.49
CA ALA A 614 -21.57 0.14 0.51
C ALA A 614 -20.49 -0.72 1.18
N ALA A 615 -19.97 -0.30 2.34
CA ALA A 615 -19.03 -1.11 3.12
C ALA A 615 -19.60 -2.48 3.48
N LYS A 616 -20.86 -2.53 3.92
CA LYS A 616 -21.61 -3.76 4.19
C LYS A 616 -21.75 -4.62 2.93
N SER A 617 -22.23 -4.04 1.83
CA SER A 617 -22.43 -4.74 0.55
C SER A 617 -21.13 -5.34 0.00
N LEU A 618 -20.02 -4.59 0.08
CA LEU A 618 -18.68 -5.07 -0.28
C LEU A 618 -18.21 -6.19 0.66
N ALA A 619 -18.48 -6.08 1.96
CA ALA A 619 -18.14 -7.12 2.93
C ALA A 619 -18.89 -8.43 2.68
N GLU A 620 -20.18 -8.38 2.33
CA GLU A 620 -20.99 -9.57 1.95
C GLU A 620 -20.52 -10.21 0.62
N ILE A 621 -20.01 -9.42 -0.33
CA ILE A 621 -19.33 -9.93 -1.52
C ILE A 621 -18.03 -10.65 -1.12
N GLY A 622 -17.24 -10.05 -0.22
CA GLY A 622 -16.01 -10.63 0.30
C GLY A 622 -16.21 -11.93 1.06
N GLU A 623 -17.24 -12.01 1.92
CA GLU A 623 -17.61 -13.25 2.61
C GLU A 623 -17.90 -14.37 1.60
N GLY A 624 -18.67 -14.05 0.56
CA GLY A 624 -19.01 -15.00 -0.50
C GLY A 624 -17.79 -15.53 -1.25
N ILE A 625 -16.90 -14.64 -1.71
CA ILE A 625 -15.68 -15.06 -2.42
C ILE A 625 -14.76 -15.88 -1.48
N ALA A 626 -14.69 -15.54 -0.19
CA ALA A 626 -13.91 -16.30 0.79
C ALA A 626 -14.48 -17.70 1.05
N GLN A 627 -15.81 -17.83 1.18
CA GLN A 627 -16.53 -19.10 1.26
C GLN A 627 -16.29 -19.96 0.00
N ASP A 628 -16.39 -19.36 -1.19
CA ASP A 628 -16.13 -20.04 -2.46
C ASP A 628 -14.66 -20.47 -2.63
N ALA A 629 -13.72 -19.69 -2.08
CA ALA A 629 -12.30 -20.02 -1.98
C ALA A 629 -11.98 -21.02 -0.83
N ARG A 630 -12.96 -21.29 0.06
CA ARG A 630 -12.85 -22.10 1.28
C ARG A 630 -11.91 -21.54 2.35
N ASP A 631 -11.66 -20.22 2.34
CA ASP A 631 -10.97 -19.54 3.43
C ASP A 631 -11.98 -19.15 4.53
N LEU A 632 -12.16 -20.06 5.49
CA LEU A 632 -13.05 -19.85 6.64
C LEU A 632 -12.64 -18.67 7.54
N VAL A 633 -11.37 -18.24 7.50
CA VAL A 633 -10.86 -17.14 8.33
C VAL A 633 -11.21 -15.80 7.69
N LEU A 634 -10.97 -15.66 6.38
CA LEU A 634 -11.40 -14.47 5.65
C LEU A 634 -12.93 -14.38 5.57
N ARG A 635 -13.64 -15.52 5.50
CA ARG A 635 -15.11 -15.56 5.55
C ARG A 635 -15.63 -14.91 6.84
N GLU A 636 -15.17 -15.36 8.01
CA GLU A 636 -15.64 -14.79 9.27
C GLU A 636 -15.20 -13.33 9.44
N ALA A 637 -13.98 -12.96 9.04
CA ALA A 637 -13.51 -11.57 9.09
C ALA A 637 -14.33 -10.62 8.18
N PHE A 638 -14.80 -11.09 7.02
CA PHE A 638 -15.72 -10.33 6.17
C PHE A 638 -17.14 -10.27 6.74
N LYS A 639 -17.63 -11.34 7.37
CA LYS A 639 -18.91 -11.35 8.09
C LYS A 639 -18.91 -10.35 9.26
N GLU A 640 -17.87 -10.38 10.11
CA GLU A 640 -17.64 -9.40 11.19
C GLU A 640 -17.57 -7.97 10.64
N ALA A 641 -16.96 -7.75 9.47
CA ALA A 641 -16.92 -6.45 8.82
C ALA A 641 -18.30 -5.99 8.30
N SER A 642 -19.15 -6.90 7.80
CA SER A 642 -20.53 -6.60 7.40
C SER A 642 -21.40 -6.26 8.63
N GLU A 643 -21.30 -7.05 9.69
CA GLU A 643 -21.99 -6.80 10.96
C GLU A 643 -21.58 -5.44 11.57
N LYS A 644 -20.28 -5.09 11.52
CA LYS A 644 -19.79 -3.76 11.94
C LYS A 644 -20.28 -2.64 11.01
N ALA A 645 -20.30 -2.85 9.70
CA ALA A 645 -20.81 -1.85 8.77
C ALA A 645 -22.31 -1.58 8.97
N GLN A 646 -23.11 -2.61 9.27
CA GLN A 646 -24.54 -2.45 9.57
C GLN A 646 -24.81 -1.72 10.89
N SER A 647 -24.02 -1.97 11.94
CA SER A 647 -24.17 -1.26 13.22
C SER A 647 -23.75 0.21 13.08
N LEU A 648 -22.68 0.49 12.33
CA LEU A 648 -22.28 1.85 11.96
C LEU A 648 -23.34 2.58 11.15
N ALA A 649 -23.93 1.94 10.13
CA ALA A 649 -25.04 2.53 9.34
C ALA A 649 -26.22 2.93 10.25
N THR A 650 -26.61 2.03 11.17
CA THR A 650 -27.70 2.26 12.12
C THR A 650 -27.40 3.45 13.05
N ALA A 651 -26.18 3.51 13.60
CA ALA A 651 -25.77 4.59 14.50
C ALA A 651 -25.59 5.94 13.76
N TYR A 652 -25.08 5.92 12.52
CA TYR A 652 -24.95 7.10 11.67
C TYR A 652 -26.33 7.67 11.29
N GLN A 653 -27.30 6.79 10.99
CA GLN A 653 -28.67 7.21 10.72
C GLN A 653 -29.33 7.85 11.95
N ALA A 654 -29.04 7.35 13.16
CA ALA A 654 -29.55 7.92 14.40
C ALA A 654 -29.04 9.35 14.68
N ILE A 655 -27.83 9.72 14.22
CA ILE A 655 -27.26 11.06 14.44
C ILE A 655 -27.54 12.08 13.31
N GLN A 656 -28.30 11.74 12.25
CA GLN A 656 -28.54 12.68 11.14
C GLN A 656 -29.18 14.00 11.59
N GLY A 657 -30.11 13.96 12.56
CA GLY A 657 -30.68 15.16 13.15
C GLY A 657 -29.67 16.01 13.93
N ALA A 658 -28.69 15.37 14.59
CA ALA A 658 -27.60 16.06 15.28
C ALA A 658 -26.59 16.67 14.29
N LEU A 659 -26.26 15.97 13.19
CA LEU A 659 -25.42 16.53 12.12
C LEU A 659 -26.08 17.76 11.49
N ALA A 660 -27.37 17.71 11.19
CA ALA A 660 -28.12 18.87 10.69
C ALA A 660 -28.17 20.03 11.71
N ALA A 661 -28.31 19.72 13.01
CA ALA A 661 -28.27 20.72 14.07
C ALA A 661 -26.88 21.38 14.21
N VAL A 662 -25.78 20.63 14.17
CA VAL A 662 -24.43 21.22 14.21
C VAL A 662 -24.14 22.06 12.95
N ARG A 663 -24.58 21.65 11.76
CA ARG A 663 -24.44 22.46 10.53
C ARG A 663 -25.16 23.80 10.59
N THR A 664 -26.33 23.85 11.24
CA THR A 664 -27.15 25.07 11.35
C THR A 664 -26.86 25.90 12.61
N LYS A 665 -26.29 25.27 13.65
CA LYS A 665 -25.98 25.85 14.96
C LYS A 665 -24.75 25.15 15.56
N GLY A 666 -23.57 25.57 15.11
CA GLY A 666 -22.28 24.90 15.37
C GLY A 666 -21.85 24.74 16.83
N ASP A 667 -22.53 25.41 17.77
CA ASP A 667 -22.24 25.39 19.22
C ASP A 667 -23.40 24.81 20.04
N ASP A 668 -24.31 24.03 19.45
CA ASP A 668 -25.30 23.27 20.21
C ASP A 668 -24.63 22.11 20.99
N PRO A 669 -24.61 22.10 22.34
CA PRO A 669 -23.79 21.14 23.08
C PRO A 669 -24.31 19.70 22.99
N ALA A 670 -25.62 19.51 22.86
CA ALA A 670 -26.21 18.17 22.76
C ALA A 670 -26.00 17.57 21.37
N ALA A 671 -26.14 18.38 20.31
CA ALA A 671 -25.86 17.93 18.96
C ALA A 671 -24.37 17.62 18.75
N ASN A 672 -23.47 18.47 19.27
CA ASN A 672 -22.03 18.23 19.26
C ASN A 672 -21.66 16.96 20.06
N GLU A 673 -22.23 16.76 21.25
CA GLU A 673 -21.98 15.55 22.04
C GLU A 673 -22.42 14.27 21.32
N ALA A 674 -23.59 14.27 20.66
CA ALA A 674 -24.07 13.12 19.89
C ALA A 674 -23.17 12.80 18.68
N VAL A 675 -22.76 13.81 17.91
CA VAL A 675 -21.86 13.64 16.74
C VAL A 675 -20.47 13.18 17.19
N GLY A 676 -19.90 13.80 18.22
CA GLY A 676 -18.59 13.43 18.75
C GLY A 676 -18.57 12.02 19.36
N ARG A 677 -19.63 11.62 20.08
CA ARG A 677 -19.76 10.25 20.62
C ARG A 677 -19.85 9.21 19.50
N PHE A 678 -20.57 9.48 18.41
CA PHE A 678 -20.58 8.58 17.25
C PHE A 678 -19.17 8.39 16.66
N TYR A 679 -18.48 9.48 16.34
CA TYR A 679 -17.15 9.41 15.71
C TYR A 679 -16.12 8.76 16.64
N CYS A 680 -15.99 9.21 17.90
CA CYS A 680 -15.00 8.66 18.84
C CYS A 680 -15.33 7.24 19.34
N LEU A 681 -16.58 6.95 19.71
CA LEU A 681 -16.90 5.71 20.44
C LEU A 681 -17.36 4.58 19.51
N VAL A 682 -18.13 4.91 18.47
CA VAL A 682 -18.73 3.92 17.57
C VAL A 682 -17.86 3.71 16.31
N LYS A 683 -17.51 4.78 15.59
CA LYS A 683 -16.62 4.71 14.42
C LYS A 683 -15.15 4.47 14.82
N GLN A 684 -14.76 4.94 16.01
CA GLN A 684 -13.39 4.95 16.54
C GLN A 684 -12.45 5.90 15.77
N ASP A 685 -13.03 6.94 15.17
CA ASP A 685 -12.39 8.03 14.46
C ASP A 685 -12.22 9.22 15.42
N TRP A 686 -11.21 9.13 16.28
CA TRP A 686 -10.96 10.14 17.33
C TRP A 686 -10.63 11.51 16.75
N LYS A 687 -9.89 11.56 15.64
CA LYS A 687 -9.54 12.80 14.96
C LYS A 687 -10.78 13.56 14.46
N ALA A 688 -11.78 12.86 13.91
CA ALA A 688 -13.05 13.49 13.52
C ALA A 688 -13.93 13.85 14.74
N GLY A 689 -13.97 13.01 15.77
CA GLY A 689 -14.91 13.19 16.90
C GLY A 689 -14.48 14.20 17.97
N LEU A 690 -13.18 14.33 18.26
CA LEU A 690 -12.66 15.17 19.34
C LEU A 690 -13.10 16.66 19.26
N PRO A 691 -13.11 17.33 18.09
CA PRO A 691 -13.58 18.72 17.99
C PRO A 691 -15.05 18.91 18.38
N TYR A 692 -15.92 17.92 18.16
CA TYR A 692 -17.31 17.96 18.60
C TYR A 692 -17.42 17.62 20.11
N LEU A 693 -16.62 16.67 20.61
CA LEU A 693 -16.58 16.36 22.04
C LEU A 693 -16.06 17.53 22.89
N ALA A 694 -15.12 18.34 22.35
CA ALA A 694 -14.68 19.59 22.96
C ALA A 694 -15.79 20.66 23.04
N LYS A 695 -16.95 20.45 22.40
CA LYS A 695 -18.17 21.27 22.54
C LYS A 695 -19.30 20.57 23.29
N ALA A 696 -19.07 19.38 23.85
CA ALA A 696 -20.08 18.59 24.53
C ALA A 696 -20.70 19.30 25.76
N GLY A 697 -21.92 18.91 26.12
CA GLY A 697 -22.58 19.38 27.33
C GLY A 697 -21.98 18.76 28.60
N HIS A 698 -21.63 17.48 28.54
CA HIS A 698 -21.04 16.75 29.65
C HIS A 698 -19.61 17.23 29.98
N ALA A 699 -19.44 17.88 31.14
CA ALA A 699 -18.22 18.62 31.48
C ALA A 699 -16.94 17.76 31.53
N VAL A 700 -17.01 16.52 32.03
CA VAL A 700 -15.84 15.62 32.09
C VAL A 700 -15.42 15.15 30.69
N LEU A 701 -16.41 14.84 29.85
CA LEU A 701 -16.20 14.45 28.44
C LEU A 701 -15.57 15.59 27.65
N ARG A 702 -16.09 16.81 27.82
CA ARG A 702 -15.53 18.01 27.20
C ARG A 702 -14.08 18.23 27.62
N SER A 703 -13.78 18.23 28.92
CA SER A 703 -12.42 18.50 29.40
C SER A 703 -11.40 17.43 28.99
N ALA A 704 -11.81 16.15 28.96
CA ALA A 704 -10.97 15.08 28.42
C ALA A 704 -10.69 15.27 26.90
N ALA A 705 -11.72 15.66 26.13
CA ALA A 705 -11.58 15.93 24.70
C ALA A 705 -10.73 17.18 24.41
N GLU A 706 -10.90 18.27 25.16
CA GLU A 706 -10.07 19.47 25.09
C GLU A 706 -8.59 19.15 25.38
N ASN A 707 -8.32 18.39 26.45
CA ASN A 707 -6.95 18.00 26.81
C ASN A 707 -6.30 17.04 25.80
N ASP A 708 -7.07 16.15 25.15
CA ASP A 708 -6.62 15.23 24.10
C ASP A 708 -6.33 15.97 22.79
N LEU A 709 -7.28 16.79 22.33
CA LEU A 709 -7.22 17.60 21.11
C LEU A 709 -6.05 18.60 21.12
N ALA A 710 -5.59 19.01 22.31
CA ALA A 710 -4.39 19.84 22.48
C ALA A 710 -3.06 19.11 22.14
N GLY A 711 -3.08 17.81 21.83
CA GLY A 711 -1.92 17.04 21.36
C GLY A 711 -0.74 16.98 22.35
N PRO A 712 -0.95 16.61 23.63
CA PRO A 712 0.07 16.73 24.67
C PRO A 712 1.33 15.91 24.39
N THR A 713 2.49 16.58 24.38
CA THR A 713 3.80 15.96 24.12
C THR A 713 4.59 15.61 25.39
N SER A 714 4.26 16.20 26.54
CA SER A 714 4.97 15.94 27.80
C SER A 714 4.40 14.73 28.55
N PRO A 715 5.23 13.84 29.15
CA PRO A 715 4.74 12.63 29.81
C PRO A 715 3.71 12.85 30.94
N PRO A 716 3.80 13.92 31.77
CA PRO A 716 2.77 14.22 32.77
C PRO A 716 1.44 14.65 32.16
N ALA A 717 1.44 15.41 31.06
CA ALA A 717 0.22 15.81 30.38
C ALA A 717 -0.44 14.61 29.68
N GLN A 718 0.36 13.75 29.03
CA GLN A 718 -0.11 12.49 28.44
C GLN A 718 -0.71 11.56 29.50
N LEU A 719 -0.09 11.45 30.67
CA LEU A 719 -0.63 10.69 31.79
C LEU A 719 -1.97 11.27 32.27
N ARG A 720 -2.09 12.61 32.36
CA ARG A 720 -3.35 13.26 32.72
C ARG A 720 -4.46 12.92 31.74
N VAL A 721 -4.24 13.01 30.43
CA VAL A 721 -5.26 12.62 29.42
C VAL A 721 -5.63 11.15 29.50
N ALA A 722 -4.67 10.28 29.80
CA ALA A 722 -4.94 8.86 30.05
C ALA A 722 -5.79 8.62 31.32
N ASP A 723 -5.57 9.41 32.38
CA ASP A 723 -6.38 9.39 33.61
C ASP A 723 -7.78 10.01 33.39
N ASP A 724 -7.88 11.14 32.68
CA ASP A 724 -9.12 11.86 32.36
C ASP A 724 -10.09 10.94 31.57
N TRP A 725 -9.60 10.32 30.49
CA TRP A 725 -10.40 9.35 29.74
C TRP A 725 -10.75 8.11 30.56
N TRP A 726 -9.85 7.61 31.40
CA TRP A 726 -10.18 6.47 32.25
C TRP A 726 -11.28 6.81 33.26
N ALA A 727 -11.23 8.00 33.86
CA ALA A 727 -12.27 8.49 34.77
C ALA A 727 -13.63 8.64 34.06
N TYR A 728 -13.65 9.16 32.82
CA TYR A 728 -14.88 9.20 32.02
C TYR A 728 -15.38 7.77 31.69
N ALA A 729 -14.49 6.83 31.34
CA ALA A 729 -14.88 5.47 31.03
C ALA A 729 -15.54 4.72 32.20
N GLU A 730 -15.16 5.01 33.45
CA GLU A 730 -15.82 4.41 34.62
C GLU A 730 -17.26 4.90 34.83
N SER A 731 -17.69 5.98 34.17
CA SER A 731 -19.06 6.50 34.19
C SER A 731 -19.99 5.94 33.10
N LEU A 732 -19.52 4.96 32.31
CA LEU A 732 -20.21 4.45 31.12
C LEU A 732 -20.58 2.97 31.21
N GLU A 733 -21.58 2.58 30.43
CA GLU A 733 -21.96 1.19 30.15
C GLU A 733 -20.93 0.49 29.25
N ASP A 734 -20.86 -0.84 29.33
CA ASP A 734 -19.75 -1.67 28.84
C ASP A 734 -19.27 -1.39 27.40
N ALA A 735 -20.19 -1.14 26.46
CA ALA A 735 -19.84 -0.94 25.04
C ALA A 735 -19.06 0.38 24.80
N ASP A 736 -19.57 1.50 25.29
CA ASP A 736 -18.88 2.79 25.22
C ASP A 736 -17.62 2.79 26.09
N LYS A 737 -17.70 2.17 27.27
CA LYS A 737 -16.61 2.03 28.22
C LYS A 737 -15.38 1.37 27.61
N ALA A 738 -15.56 0.32 26.79
CA ALA A 738 -14.48 -0.31 26.06
C ALA A 738 -13.79 0.66 25.07
N ALA A 739 -14.56 1.46 24.33
CA ALA A 739 -14.01 2.44 23.38
C ALA A 739 -13.23 3.56 24.08
N VAL A 740 -13.76 4.14 25.17
CA VAL A 740 -13.06 5.17 25.94
C VAL A 740 -11.81 4.62 26.63
N ARG A 741 -11.88 3.42 27.24
CA ARG A 741 -10.69 2.75 27.80
C ARG A 741 -9.61 2.54 26.73
N ARG A 742 -9.97 2.25 25.47
CA ARG A 742 -9.02 2.15 24.35
C ARG A 742 -8.30 3.47 24.06
N ARG A 743 -8.97 4.64 24.12
CA ARG A 743 -8.31 5.95 23.97
C ARG A 743 -7.43 6.30 25.17
N ALA A 744 -7.88 5.99 26.39
CA ALA A 744 -7.01 6.10 27.57
C ALA A 744 -5.74 5.25 27.40
N GLY A 745 -5.87 4.03 26.86
CA GLY A 745 -4.76 3.13 26.50
C GLY A 745 -3.74 3.74 25.53
N TYR A 746 -4.18 4.51 24.53
CA TYR A 746 -3.29 5.20 23.57
C TYR A 746 -2.32 6.15 24.29
N TRP A 747 -2.84 6.93 25.24
CA TRP A 747 -2.06 7.86 26.03
C TRP A 747 -1.20 7.16 27.10
N TYR A 748 -1.70 6.07 27.71
CA TYR A 748 -0.89 5.22 28.58
C TYR A 748 0.33 4.63 27.87
N LEU A 749 0.21 4.18 26.60
CA LEU A 749 1.35 3.64 25.84
C LEU A 749 2.46 4.68 25.62
N LYS A 750 2.10 5.94 25.35
CA LYS A 750 3.08 7.02 25.15
C LYS A 750 3.84 7.35 26.45
N THR A 751 3.16 7.30 27.60
CA THR A 751 3.75 7.71 28.89
C THR A 751 4.38 6.55 29.70
N GLU A 752 4.05 5.28 29.45
CA GLU A 752 4.47 4.11 30.25
C GLU A 752 5.97 4.12 30.59
N LYS A 753 6.83 4.34 29.59
CA LYS A 753 8.30 4.31 29.72
C LYS A 753 8.90 5.38 30.65
N PHE A 754 8.10 6.34 31.08
CA PHE A 754 8.48 7.39 32.03
C PHE A 754 7.94 7.15 33.45
N GLN A 755 7.16 6.07 33.65
CA GLN A 755 6.56 5.72 34.94
C GLN A 755 7.43 4.72 35.71
N SER A 756 7.31 4.72 37.04
CA SER A 756 8.00 3.77 37.93
C SER A 756 7.10 3.35 39.11
N GLY A 757 7.54 2.34 39.86
CA GLY A 757 6.85 1.87 41.07
C GLY A 757 5.39 1.49 40.84
N GLU A 758 4.53 1.85 41.79
CA GLU A 758 3.08 1.61 41.78
C GLU A 758 2.39 2.27 40.57
N GLN A 759 2.85 3.46 40.17
CA GLN A 759 2.28 4.17 39.02
C GLN A 759 2.49 3.40 37.71
N LEU A 760 3.67 2.78 37.52
CA LEU A 760 3.93 1.89 36.38
C LEU A 760 3.03 0.64 36.42
N ALA A 761 2.78 0.07 37.60
CA ALA A 761 1.88 -1.06 37.76
C ALA A 761 0.43 -0.71 37.37
N ARG A 762 -0.08 0.45 37.85
CA ARG A 762 -1.42 0.96 37.49
C ARG A 762 -1.55 1.18 35.99
N VAL A 763 -0.54 1.79 35.35
CA VAL A 763 -0.52 2.05 33.90
C VAL A 763 -0.52 0.73 33.11
N ARG A 764 0.28 -0.27 33.50
CA ARG A 764 0.29 -1.60 32.86
C ARG A 764 -1.02 -2.36 33.00
N GLN A 765 -1.64 -2.31 34.18
CA GLN A 765 -2.97 -2.90 34.39
C GLN A 765 -3.99 -2.26 33.44
N ARG A 766 -4.05 -0.93 33.40
CA ARG A 766 -4.97 -0.19 32.51
C ARG A 766 -4.69 -0.42 31.02
N LEU A 767 -3.44 -0.64 30.63
CA LEU A 767 -3.07 -1.03 29.27
C LEU A 767 -3.65 -2.39 28.87
N ALA A 768 -3.57 -3.40 29.73
CA ALA A 768 -4.19 -4.70 29.50
C ALA A 768 -5.73 -4.58 29.47
N GLU A 769 -6.32 -3.87 30.45
CA GLU A 769 -7.77 -3.63 30.53
C GLU A 769 -8.33 -2.75 29.40
N SER A 770 -7.49 -1.99 28.70
CA SER A 770 -7.87 -1.20 27.51
C SER A 770 -7.97 -2.03 26.22
N GLY A 771 -7.51 -3.29 26.24
CA GLY A 771 -7.38 -4.12 25.05
C GLY A 771 -6.29 -3.71 24.06
N ARG A 772 -5.54 -2.62 24.31
CA ARG A 772 -4.39 -2.22 23.47
C ARG A 772 -3.12 -3.04 23.73
N ALA A 773 -2.99 -3.70 24.88
CA ALA A 773 -1.90 -4.64 25.16
C ALA A 773 -2.43 -6.08 25.26
N VAL A 774 -1.97 -6.96 24.37
CA VAL A 774 -2.41 -8.36 24.28
C VAL A 774 -1.26 -9.31 24.59
N ASP A 775 -1.40 -10.07 25.67
CA ASP A 775 -0.47 -11.14 26.05
C ASP A 775 -0.61 -12.36 25.12
N LEU A 776 0.41 -12.60 24.29
CA LEU A 776 0.48 -13.72 23.37
C LEU A 776 0.85 -15.05 24.08
N ILE A 777 1.49 -15.01 25.24
CA ILE A 777 1.75 -16.19 26.08
C ILE A 777 0.42 -16.71 26.64
N ALA A 778 -0.45 -15.83 27.15
CA ALA A 778 -1.82 -16.19 27.52
C ALA A 778 -2.66 -16.67 26.31
N ALA A 779 -2.49 -16.06 25.13
CA ALA A 779 -3.16 -16.54 23.92
C ALA A 779 -2.71 -17.97 23.54
N ALA A 780 -1.44 -18.31 23.71
CA ALA A 780 -0.94 -19.68 23.47
C ALA A 780 -1.55 -20.71 24.43
N THR A 781 -1.69 -20.40 25.73
CA THR A 781 -2.28 -21.34 26.69
C THR A 781 -3.78 -21.56 26.47
N SER A 782 -4.51 -20.53 26.00
CA SER A 782 -5.98 -20.56 25.79
C SER A 782 -6.44 -21.20 24.48
N ARG A 783 -5.60 -22.06 23.85
CA ARG A 783 -5.80 -22.64 22.50
C ARG A 783 -5.93 -21.62 21.36
N LYS A 784 -5.68 -20.32 21.58
CA LYS A 784 -5.57 -19.30 20.53
C LYS A 784 -4.19 -19.32 19.83
N ALA A 785 -3.59 -20.50 19.68
CA ALA A 785 -2.39 -20.72 18.89
C ALA A 785 -2.42 -22.09 18.17
N LEU A 786 -1.65 -22.20 17.09
CA LEU A 786 -1.39 -23.44 16.35
C LEU A 786 0.10 -23.78 16.46
N HIS A 787 0.43 -25.00 16.88
CA HIS A 787 1.80 -25.44 17.12
C HIS A 787 2.30 -26.36 15.98
N MET A 788 3.53 -26.14 15.54
CA MET A 788 4.27 -27.01 14.62
C MET A 788 5.63 -27.34 15.24
N GLY A 789 5.90 -28.63 15.49
CA GLY A 789 7.00 -29.03 16.37
C GLY A 789 6.64 -28.83 17.85
N THR A 790 7.62 -29.01 18.74
CA THR A 790 7.37 -29.01 20.19
C THR A 790 7.59 -27.63 20.81
N TRP A 791 6.51 -27.04 21.32
CA TRP A 791 6.52 -25.89 22.24
C TRP A 791 5.85 -26.29 23.55
N GLN A 792 6.33 -25.75 24.67
CA GLN A 792 5.72 -25.87 25.98
C GLN A 792 5.25 -24.49 26.45
N ALA A 793 4.08 -24.42 27.08
CA ALA A 793 3.51 -23.19 27.60
C ALA A 793 3.02 -23.41 29.04
N GLY A 794 3.44 -22.55 29.98
CA GLY A 794 3.07 -22.69 31.39
C GLY A 794 3.81 -21.69 32.28
N ARG A 795 3.25 -21.37 33.46
CA ARG A 795 3.81 -20.40 34.43
C ARG A 795 4.20 -19.04 33.80
N GLY A 796 3.46 -18.57 32.80
CA GLY A 796 3.74 -17.30 32.13
C GLY A 796 4.94 -17.30 31.17
N VAL A 797 5.45 -18.47 30.76
CA VAL A 797 6.52 -18.58 29.76
C VAL A 797 6.16 -19.53 28.62
N LEU A 798 6.76 -19.30 27.44
CA LEU A 798 6.82 -20.27 26.34
C LEU A 798 8.24 -20.80 26.20
N VAL A 799 8.41 -22.10 25.94
CA VAL A 799 9.72 -22.72 25.70
C VAL A 799 9.67 -23.53 24.41
N SER A 800 10.57 -23.24 23.46
CA SER A 800 10.73 -24.04 22.23
C SER A 800 11.69 -25.21 22.43
N ALA A 801 11.50 -26.30 21.69
CA ALA A 801 12.40 -27.45 21.71
C ALA A 801 13.58 -27.28 20.72
N PRO A 802 14.75 -27.89 21.01
CA PRO A 802 15.89 -27.92 20.09
C PRO A 802 15.62 -28.87 18.90
N GLN A 803 14.93 -28.35 17.88
CA GLN A 803 14.55 -29.08 16.67
C GLN A 803 14.96 -28.24 15.43
N PRO A 804 15.14 -28.84 14.23
CA PRO A 804 15.58 -28.12 13.04
C PRO A 804 14.69 -26.92 12.67
N LEU A 805 13.39 -27.02 12.93
CA LEU A 805 12.46 -25.89 12.96
C LEU A 805 11.31 -26.22 13.92
N THR A 806 11.05 -25.33 14.88
CA THR A 806 9.77 -25.27 15.61
C THR A 806 9.05 -23.97 15.28
N LYS A 807 7.72 -23.95 15.37
CA LYS A 807 6.90 -22.75 15.17
C LYS A 807 5.62 -22.75 15.99
N ILE A 808 5.25 -21.59 16.53
CA ILE A 808 3.94 -21.31 17.14
C ILE A 808 3.31 -20.13 16.42
N VAL A 809 2.08 -20.30 15.92
CA VAL A 809 1.33 -19.28 15.16
C VAL A 809 0.14 -18.83 16.00
N PHE A 810 0.06 -17.54 16.31
CA PHE A 810 -1.02 -17.00 17.14
C PHE A 810 -2.30 -16.77 16.32
N GLN A 811 -3.45 -16.96 16.94
CA GLN A 811 -4.77 -16.68 16.36
C GLN A 811 -5.22 -15.26 16.73
N VAL A 812 -4.30 -14.30 16.59
CA VAL A 812 -4.49 -12.87 16.84
C VAL A 812 -4.06 -12.14 15.58
N LEU A 813 -4.95 -11.30 15.04
CA LEU A 813 -4.61 -10.36 13.98
C LEU A 813 -4.07 -9.08 14.64
N PRO A 814 -2.89 -8.57 14.25
CA PRO A 814 -2.46 -7.26 14.72
C PRO A 814 -3.28 -6.14 14.06
N PRO A 815 -3.32 -4.95 14.68
CA PRO A 815 -3.76 -3.73 13.99
C PRO A 815 -2.74 -3.33 12.91
N GLU A 816 -3.03 -2.25 12.18
CA GLU A 816 -2.17 -1.75 11.11
C GLU A 816 -0.82 -1.20 11.62
N GLU A 817 -0.82 -0.57 12.80
CA GLU A 817 0.37 -0.08 13.47
C GLU A 817 0.52 -0.74 14.86
N TYR A 818 1.63 -1.44 15.08
CA TYR A 818 1.87 -2.13 16.35
C TYR A 818 3.33 -2.16 16.76
N ASP A 819 3.54 -2.30 18.07
CA ASP A 819 4.82 -2.71 18.66
C ASP A 819 4.65 -4.11 19.26
N LEU A 820 5.55 -5.03 18.92
CA LEU A 820 5.60 -6.38 19.46
C LEU A 820 6.79 -6.50 20.41
N VAL A 821 6.52 -6.51 21.71
CA VAL A 821 7.53 -6.50 22.79
C VAL A 821 7.76 -7.91 23.30
N LEU A 822 9.00 -8.38 23.18
CA LEU A 822 9.42 -9.74 23.55
C LEU A 822 10.53 -9.72 24.60
N GLY A 823 10.39 -10.57 25.62
CA GLY A 823 11.46 -10.98 26.53
C GLY A 823 11.94 -12.37 26.13
N LEU A 824 13.24 -12.52 25.83
CA LEU A 824 13.81 -13.72 25.20
C LEU A 824 15.09 -14.16 25.92
N GLN A 825 15.23 -15.45 26.20
CA GLN A 825 16.45 -16.05 26.74
C GLN A 825 16.82 -17.29 25.90
N PRO A 826 17.96 -17.28 25.18
CA PRO A 826 18.50 -18.48 24.56
C PRO A 826 18.88 -19.48 25.65
N LEU A 827 18.42 -20.73 25.54
CA LEU A 827 18.73 -21.80 26.50
C LEU A 827 19.88 -22.69 25.98
N PRO A 828 20.73 -23.22 26.87
CA PRO A 828 21.76 -24.19 26.47
C PRO A 828 21.13 -25.49 25.94
N LEU A 829 21.82 -26.18 25.03
CA LEU A 829 21.38 -27.51 24.60
C LEU A 829 21.47 -28.50 25.77
N PRO A 830 20.49 -29.42 25.92
CA PRO A 830 20.60 -30.51 26.89
C PRO A 830 21.77 -31.43 26.52
N ALA A 831 22.48 -31.93 27.54
CA ALA A 831 23.59 -32.86 27.36
C ALA A 831 23.14 -34.12 26.58
N PRO A 832 23.99 -34.67 25.69
CA PRO A 832 23.63 -35.84 24.91
C PRO A 832 23.43 -37.08 25.79
N PRO A 833 22.49 -37.98 25.44
CA PRO A 833 22.36 -39.28 26.12
C PRO A 833 23.68 -40.06 26.05
N GLN A 834 24.10 -40.62 27.18
CA GLN A 834 25.30 -41.46 27.27
C GLN A 834 25.24 -42.59 26.25
N GLY A 835 26.36 -42.85 25.56
CA GLY A 835 26.49 -43.93 24.57
C GLY A 835 26.31 -43.54 23.09
N ARG A 836 25.94 -42.29 22.75
CA ARG A 836 25.98 -41.83 21.36
C ARG A 836 27.43 -41.56 20.91
N LYS A 837 27.87 -42.23 19.83
CA LYS A 837 29.20 -42.04 19.21
C LYS A 837 29.33 -40.73 18.42
N ASN A 838 28.23 -40.19 17.90
CA ASN A 838 28.21 -38.88 17.26
C ASN A 838 27.80 -37.84 18.32
N PRO A 839 28.46 -36.68 18.41
CA PRO A 839 27.97 -35.58 19.23
C PRO A 839 26.58 -35.13 18.75
N PRO A 840 25.81 -34.41 19.59
CA PRO A 840 24.66 -33.66 19.10
C PRO A 840 25.15 -32.62 18.07
N PRO A 841 24.29 -32.12 17.16
CA PRO A 841 24.63 -30.94 16.36
C PRO A 841 25.12 -29.82 17.30
N VAL A 842 26.20 -29.15 16.90
CA VAL A 842 27.04 -28.34 17.80
C VAL A 842 26.22 -27.34 18.61
N ALA A 843 26.42 -27.36 19.93
CA ALA A 843 25.76 -26.44 20.83
C ALA A 843 26.25 -25.01 20.59
N GLY A 844 25.34 -24.10 20.24
CA GLY A 844 25.61 -22.66 20.17
C GLY A 844 25.02 -21.93 18.95
N GLN A 845 24.45 -22.62 17.97
CA GLN A 845 24.15 -22.04 16.66
C GLN A 845 22.73 -22.36 16.18
N GLY A 846 21.97 -21.32 15.82
CA GLY A 846 20.54 -21.40 15.52
C GLY A 846 19.96 -20.05 15.11
N ALA A 847 18.64 -19.87 15.21
CA ALA A 847 17.98 -18.58 14.96
C ALA A 847 16.66 -18.44 15.74
N PHE A 848 16.26 -17.19 16.02
CA PHE A 848 14.90 -16.83 16.42
C PHE A 848 14.24 -16.04 15.28
N MET A 849 13.00 -16.38 14.92
CA MET A 849 12.30 -15.79 13.79
C MET A 849 10.91 -15.30 14.21
N ILE A 850 10.57 -14.08 13.80
CA ILE A 850 9.34 -13.38 14.17
C ILE A 850 8.57 -13.05 12.90
N GLY A 851 7.39 -13.64 12.73
CA GLY A 851 6.45 -13.27 11.68
C GLY A 851 5.75 -11.96 12.01
N LEU A 852 5.86 -10.99 11.11
CA LEU A 852 5.29 -9.65 11.22
C LEU A 852 4.27 -9.43 10.10
N PRO A 853 2.95 -9.54 10.36
CA PRO A 853 1.92 -9.19 9.39
C PRO A 853 1.94 -7.70 9.04
N LEU A 854 1.78 -7.40 7.75
CA LEU A 854 1.85 -6.07 7.14
C LEU A 854 0.56 -5.76 6.36
N GLY A 855 -0.59 -6.10 6.95
CA GLY A 855 -1.93 -6.00 6.34
C GLY A 855 -2.15 -6.97 5.16
N ARG A 856 -1.52 -6.68 4.02
CA ARG A 856 -1.59 -7.49 2.78
C ARG A 856 -0.53 -8.59 2.70
N SER A 857 0.65 -8.39 3.30
CA SER A 857 1.75 -9.36 3.31
C SER A 857 2.19 -9.74 4.74
N SER A 858 3.27 -10.50 4.87
CA SER A 858 4.03 -10.63 6.12
C SER A 858 5.53 -10.60 5.82
N ALA A 859 6.29 -9.89 6.64
CA ALA A 859 7.73 -10.07 6.73
C ALA A 859 8.08 -11.15 7.76
N VAL A 860 9.33 -11.59 7.75
CA VAL A 860 9.91 -12.37 8.86
C VAL A 860 11.20 -11.69 9.31
N ALA A 861 11.22 -11.16 10.52
CA ALA A 861 12.46 -10.73 11.15
C ALA A 861 13.23 -11.96 11.64
N VAL A 862 14.48 -12.08 11.20
CA VAL A 862 15.38 -13.20 11.53
C VAL A 862 16.51 -12.66 12.40
N LEU A 863 16.68 -13.25 13.58
CA LEU A 863 17.64 -12.85 14.60
C LEU A 863 18.64 -13.98 14.88
N ASP A 864 19.92 -13.62 14.99
CA ASP A 864 21.06 -14.50 15.32
C ASP A 864 21.34 -15.66 14.34
N TRP A 865 20.81 -15.63 13.11
CA TRP A 865 20.96 -16.69 12.10
C TRP A 865 22.42 -16.95 11.74
N LEU A 866 22.93 -18.14 12.05
CA LEU A 866 24.31 -18.49 11.75
C LEU A 866 24.50 -19.16 10.36
N GLN A 867 25.41 -18.60 9.58
CA GLN A 867 25.99 -19.19 8.37
C GLN A 867 27.16 -20.10 8.77
N THR A 868 26.97 -21.41 8.67
CA THR A 868 27.91 -22.43 9.19
C THR A 868 29.24 -22.53 8.44
N THR A 869 29.29 -22.05 7.19
CA THR A 869 30.50 -22.01 6.36
C THR A 869 31.48 -20.92 6.82
N GLU A 870 30.98 -19.78 7.28
CA GLU A 870 31.78 -18.63 7.72
C GLU A 870 31.89 -18.53 9.25
N ASN A 871 31.06 -19.27 9.98
CA ASN A 871 30.88 -19.15 11.43
C ASN A 871 30.39 -17.74 11.86
N VAL A 872 29.47 -17.16 11.09
CA VAL A 872 29.00 -15.77 11.22
C VAL A 872 27.50 -15.74 11.49
N GLN A 873 27.08 -14.92 12.46
CA GLN A 873 25.66 -14.63 12.71
C GLN A 873 25.18 -13.40 11.94
N TYR A 874 23.93 -13.47 11.48
CA TYR A 874 23.27 -12.47 10.66
C TYR A 874 21.87 -12.13 11.18
N VAL A 875 21.46 -10.90 10.92
CA VAL A 875 20.17 -10.31 11.30
C VAL A 875 19.58 -9.60 10.08
N PHE A 876 18.33 -9.90 9.73
CA PHE A 876 17.69 -9.39 8.49
C PHE A 876 16.17 -9.58 8.49
N LEU A 877 15.47 -8.86 7.61
CA LEU A 877 14.13 -9.24 7.15
C LEU A 877 14.26 -10.23 6.00
N ALA A 878 13.64 -11.41 6.11
CA ALA A 878 13.68 -12.42 5.07
C ALA A 878 12.80 -12.07 3.86
N ASN A 879 13.19 -12.58 2.69
CA ASN A 879 12.46 -12.52 1.43
C ASN A 879 12.23 -11.10 0.85
N TYR A 880 13.12 -10.16 1.15
CA TYR A 880 13.19 -8.85 0.48
C TYR A 880 13.49 -9.06 -1.01
N ASP A 881 12.56 -8.68 -1.90
CA ASP A 881 12.58 -9.02 -3.34
C ASP A 881 12.82 -10.53 -3.59
N GLY A 882 12.35 -11.40 -2.69
CA GLY A 882 12.58 -12.85 -2.75
C GLY A 882 13.96 -13.32 -2.26
N LYS A 883 14.77 -12.44 -1.64
CA LYS A 883 16.12 -12.72 -1.14
C LYS A 883 16.16 -12.89 0.39
N GLY A 884 16.92 -13.88 0.85
CA GLY A 884 17.15 -14.15 2.29
C GLY A 884 18.37 -13.41 2.85
N PRO A 885 19.36 -14.13 3.42
CA PRO A 885 20.66 -13.55 3.83
C PRO A 885 21.55 -13.30 2.59
N ASP A 886 21.12 -12.39 1.73
CA ASP A 886 21.79 -11.96 0.49
C ASP A 886 22.41 -10.56 0.70
N PRO A 887 23.65 -10.28 0.27
CA PRO A 887 24.25 -8.94 0.40
C PRO A 887 23.45 -7.80 -0.24
N ALA A 888 22.55 -8.08 -1.20
CA ALA A 888 21.64 -7.11 -1.79
C ALA A 888 20.37 -6.85 -0.95
N ASN A 889 20.18 -7.55 0.18
CA ASN A 889 19.14 -7.24 1.15
C ASN A 889 19.61 -6.09 2.06
N PRO A 890 19.05 -4.87 1.96
CA PRO A 890 19.54 -3.69 2.67
C PRO A 890 19.33 -3.78 4.19
N THR A 891 18.54 -4.76 4.66
CA THR A 891 18.32 -5.04 6.08
C THR A 891 19.37 -5.98 6.67
N LEU A 892 20.23 -6.61 5.86
CA LEU A 892 21.22 -7.57 6.32
C LEU A 892 22.31 -6.89 7.16
N ARG A 893 22.46 -7.34 8.41
CA ARG A 893 23.51 -6.95 9.34
C ARG A 893 24.27 -8.19 9.81
N ARG A 894 25.59 -8.04 10.00
CA ARG A 894 26.50 -9.08 10.50
C ARG A 894 26.78 -8.85 11.98
N GLY A 895 26.55 -9.84 12.81
CA GLY A 895 26.79 -9.79 14.25
C GLY A 895 25.83 -10.68 15.05
N GLN A 896 26.20 -10.95 16.30
CA GLN A 896 25.31 -11.52 17.31
C GLN A 896 24.57 -10.38 18.03
N VAL A 897 23.26 -10.55 18.26
CA VAL A 897 22.41 -9.56 18.93
C VAL A 897 21.83 -10.05 20.26
N PHE A 898 21.74 -11.38 20.48
CA PHE A 898 21.38 -11.93 21.78
C PHE A 898 22.59 -12.36 22.60
N ARG A 899 22.61 -11.95 23.87
CA ARG A 899 23.55 -12.44 24.88
C ARG A 899 23.16 -13.87 25.25
N ALA A 900 24.03 -14.83 24.94
CA ALA A 900 23.79 -16.25 25.21
C ALA A 900 23.51 -16.50 26.70
N SER A 901 22.54 -17.37 27.00
CA SER A 901 22.10 -17.74 28.35
C SER A 901 21.58 -16.60 29.25
N GLN A 902 21.55 -15.35 28.78
CA GLN A 902 21.02 -14.19 29.53
C GLN A 902 19.61 -13.80 29.05
N PRO A 903 18.81 -13.11 29.88
CA PRO A 903 17.63 -12.39 29.41
C PRO A 903 18.02 -11.29 28.42
N ASN A 904 17.29 -11.21 27.32
CA ASN A 904 17.37 -10.19 26.29
C ASN A 904 15.98 -9.61 26.05
N SER A 905 15.91 -8.38 25.53
CA SER A 905 14.66 -7.83 24.96
C SER A 905 14.76 -7.76 23.44
N ALA A 906 13.62 -7.94 22.77
CA ALA A 906 13.43 -7.60 21.37
C ALA A 906 12.11 -6.84 21.19
N VAL A 907 12.12 -5.77 20.39
CA VAL A 907 10.92 -4.97 20.08
C VAL A 907 10.84 -4.80 18.57
N CYS A 908 9.81 -5.36 17.95
CA CYS A 908 9.50 -5.12 16.53
C CYS A 908 8.43 -4.03 16.43
N GLN A 909 8.79 -2.89 15.86
CA GLN A 909 7.87 -1.78 15.57
C GLN A 909 7.47 -1.85 14.10
N VAL A 910 6.17 -1.90 13.83
CA VAL A 910 5.60 -1.95 12.47
C VAL A 910 4.71 -0.73 12.26
N ARG A 911 4.94 -0.02 11.16
CA ARG A 911 4.28 1.22 10.73
C ARG A 911 3.91 1.11 9.24
N PRO A 912 3.11 2.01 8.66
CA PRO A 912 2.59 1.85 7.30
C PRO A 912 3.67 1.83 6.19
N ASP A 913 4.84 2.42 6.46
CA ASP A 913 5.97 2.54 5.52
C ASP A 913 7.26 1.85 6.02
N SER A 914 7.28 1.29 7.24
CA SER A 914 8.54 0.97 7.92
C SER A 914 8.44 -0.14 8.97
N ILE A 915 9.58 -0.83 9.17
CA ILE A 915 9.78 -1.84 10.20
C ILE A 915 11.13 -1.59 10.87
N THR A 916 11.12 -1.46 12.20
CA THR A 916 12.34 -1.40 13.01
C THR A 916 12.32 -2.55 14.01
N VAL A 917 13.41 -3.30 14.11
CA VAL A 917 13.60 -4.28 15.20
C VAL A 917 14.76 -3.84 16.06
N LEU A 918 14.45 -3.57 17.33
CA LEU A 918 15.43 -3.27 18.36
C LEU A 918 15.69 -4.52 19.20
N THR A 919 16.95 -4.77 19.55
CA THR A 919 17.34 -5.79 20.54
C THR A 919 18.14 -5.15 21.65
N ASN A 920 17.79 -5.40 22.91
CA ASN A 920 18.45 -4.80 24.08
C ASN A 920 18.54 -3.26 24.02
N GLY A 921 17.57 -2.61 23.37
CA GLY A 921 17.50 -1.15 23.17
C GLY A 921 18.22 -0.62 21.93
N VAL A 922 18.97 -1.44 21.19
CA VAL A 922 19.72 -1.04 19.99
C VAL A 922 18.96 -1.46 18.73
N PRO A 923 18.74 -0.60 17.72
CA PRO A 923 18.18 -1.00 16.43
C PRO A 923 19.16 -1.92 15.69
N VAL A 924 18.67 -3.08 15.23
CA VAL A 924 19.45 -4.10 14.52
C VAL A 924 18.84 -4.50 13.17
N ILE A 925 17.56 -4.18 12.95
CA ILE A 925 16.92 -4.15 11.65
C ILE A 925 16.25 -2.79 11.52
N GLU A 926 16.46 -2.12 10.39
CA GLU A 926 15.75 -0.91 10.00
C GLU A 926 15.35 -1.05 8.52
N PHE A 927 14.07 -0.83 8.25
CA PHE A 927 13.49 -0.83 6.90
C PHE A 927 12.51 0.34 6.76
N ARG A 928 12.60 1.06 5.66
CA ARG A 928 11.63 2.07 5.23
C ARG A 928 11.43 1.98 3.71
N GLY A 929 10.20 2.14 3.25
CA GLY A 929 9.79 2.08 1.86
C GLY A 929 8.67 1.08 1.64
N ASP A 930 8.53 0.59 0.42
CA ASP A 930 7.45 -0.33 0.06
C ASP A 930 7.55 -1.68 0.80
N LEU A 931 6.63 -1.90 1.74
CA LEU A 931 6.43 -3.15 2.47
C LEU A 931 6.01 -4.32 1.56
N GLY A 932 5.51 -4.05 0.35
CA GLY A 932 5.21 -5.05 -0.68
C GLY A 932 6.44 -5.83 -1.17
N ARG A 933 7.64 -5.25 -1.04
CA ARG A 933 8.92 -5.92 -1.31
C ARG A 933 9.27 -7.01 -0.28
N LEU A 934 8.59 -7.01 0.87
CA LEU A 934 8.77 -8.01 1.92
C LEU A 934 7.69 -9.08 1.81
N SER A 935 8.12 -10.35 1.87
CA SER A 935 7.21 -11.49 1.71
C SER A 935 7.58 -12.65 2.63
N LEU A 936 6.65 -13.59 2.78
CA LEU A 936 6.85 -14.78 3.60
C LEU A 936 7.62 -15.85 2.78
N PRO A 937 8.80 -16.34 3.24
CA PRO A 937 9.48 -17.46 2.59
C PRO A 937 8.56 -18.70 2.54
N ARG A 938 8.52 -19.38 1.38
CA ARG A 938 7.64 -20.55 1.15
C ARG A 938 7.98 -21.70 2.10
N GLU A 939 9.25 -21.78 2.48
CA GLU A 939 9.89 -22.76 3.36
C GLU A 939 9.42 -22.61 4.81
N ILE A 940 9.11 -21.37 5.24
CA ILE A 940 8.60 -21.09 6.59
C ILE A 940 7.11 -21.44 6.69
N GLY A 941 6.37 -21.46 5.58
CA GLY A 941 5.12 -22.22 5.43
C GLY A 941 4.05 -21.91 6.48
N VAL A 942 3.61 -20.66 6.59
CA VAL A 942 2.43 -20.29 7.39
C VAL A 942 1.20 -20.38 6.51
N GLY A 943 0.16 -21.10 6.94
CA GLY A 943 -1.09 -21.27 6.18
C GLY A 943 -1.94 -20.00 6.02
N SER A 944 -1.46 -18.84 6.49
CA SER A 944 -2.03 -17.52 6.28
C SER A 944 -0.93 -16.48 6.54
N ALA A 945 -0.56 -15.68 5.54
CA ALA A 945 0.46 -14.63 5.65
C ALA A 945 -0.06 -13.36 6.35
N ARG A 946 -0.82 -13.53 7.43
CA ARG A 946 -1.55 -12.47 8.16
C ARG A 946 -1.54 -12.67 9.69
N ARG A 947 -0.69 -13.57 10.20
CA ARG A 947 -0.66 -13.97 11.62
C ARG A 947 0.74 -13.86 12.19
N ILE A 948 0.85 -13.31 13.41
CA ILE A 948 2.09 -13.33 14.18
C ILE A 948 2.48 -14.79 14.44
N PHE A 949 3.76 -15.11 14.28
CA PHE A 949 4.30 -16.40 14.69
C PHE A 949 5.71 -16.22 15.25
N PHE A 950 6.09 -17.11 16.18
CA PHE A 950 7.49 -17.28 16.57
C PHE A 950 7.98 -18.62 16.03
N ALA A 951 9.20 -18.67 15.52
CA ALA A 951 9.84 -19.90 15.10
C ALA A 951 11.30 -19.94 15.55
N THR A 952 11.79 -21.12 15.92
CA THR A 952 13.20 -21.31 16.33
C THR A 952 13.86 -22.43 15.56
N VAL A 953 15.13 -22.26 15.24
CA VAL A 953 15.97 -23.20 14.51
C VAL A 953 17.08 -23.67 15.44
N LEU A 954 17.16 -24.97 15.70
CA LEU A 954 18.16 -25.72 16.48
C LEU A 954 18.33 -25.34 17.96
N VAL A 955 18.40 -24.06 18.29
CA VAL A 955 18.51 -23.52 19.65
C VAL A 955 17.11 -23.43 20.30
N PRO A 956 16.95 -23.90 21.55
CA PRO A 956 15.74 -23.68 22.34
C PRO A 956 15.75 -22.26 22.93
N TYR A 957 14.60 -21.59 22.89
CA TYR A 957 14.42 -20.27 23.48
C TYR A 957 13.31 -20.31 24.52
N GLN A 958 13.52 -19.62 25.64
CA GLN A 958 12.49 -19.25 26.59
C GLN A 958 12.00 -17.84 26.29
N VAL A 959 10.69 -17.70 26.04
CA VAL A 959 10.00 -16.42 25.90
C VAL A 959 9.36 -16.09 27.25
N THR A 960 9.80 -15.01 27.87
CA THR A 960 9.38 -14.54 29.21
C THR A 960 8.38 -13.39 29.18
N GLN A 961 8.27 -12.71 28.04
CA GLN A 961 7.23 -11.73 27.73
C GLN A 961 6.94 -11.84 26.23
N ALA A 962 5.69 -11.77 25.82
CA ALA A 962 5.31 -11.58 24.42
C ALA A 962 4.01 -10.78 24.36
N GLU A 963 4.14 -9.49 24.10
CA GLU A 963 3.08 -8.51 24.24
C GLU A 963 2.89 -7.75 22.92
N LEU A 964 1.72 -7.88 22.32
CA LEU A 964 1.32 -7.13 21.14
C LEU A 964 0.64 -5.82 21.58
N ARG A 965 1.19 -4.69 21.15
CA ARG A 965 0.73 -3.34 21.50
C ARG A 965 0.14 -2.63 20.29
N ASP A 966 -1.13 -2.27 20.36
CA ASP A 966 -1.81 -1.43 19.39
C ASP A 966 -1.41 0.04 19.59
N VAL A 967 -0.61 0.59 18.67
CA VAL A 967 -0.08 1.97 18.75
C VAL A 967 -0.76 2.95 17.78
N GLY A 968 -1.64 2.46 16.90
CA GLY A 968 -2.45 3.30 16.00
C GLY A 968 -3.40 4.20 16.78
N GLU A 969 -3.80 5.34 16.22
CA GLU A 969 -4.48 6.41 16.99
C GLU A 969 -5.95 6.13 17.39
#